data_AF-A0A812RLY3-F1
#
_entry.id   AF-A0A812RLY3-F1
#
_cell.length_a   1.000
_cell.length_b   1.000
_cell.length_c   1.000
_cell.angle_alpha   90.00
_cell.angle_beta   90.00
_cell.angle_gamma   90.00
#
_symmetry.space_group_name_H-M   'P 1'
#
loop_
_entity.id
_entity.type
_entity.pdbx_description
1 polymer ?
#
loop_
_entity_poly.entity_id
_entity_poly.type
_entity_poly.pdbx_seq_one_letter_code
_entity_poly.pdbx_strand_id
1 'polypeptide(L)'
;MRAFEVTTMRSFSVESSQSLAHNRIDILNRRWAAAMLCLGSVCGFTSIALATLAGNFNSISGFEMKNACFPHNACPSGRSYHAETVSEMVSKPDFPAAKLFFSFTLIGSISLLLSRYPWELKNVYTGGSPTRRLLTAARAVLPPCGMLIVATIPVVPRVARQSTAIKLACSVHSFGATLYVAGYNFLESCTLWILWDRLEHLERILRTICVVCGVLTTISFFMCGTVYSYAQELGICCVDQWENTTIAFEEKYHMGNESATDKVVDLLIPKVYGPFVLVNSADGLALLIKKFEFWLEELAGIFVVVSHLLIWKFSKVQHLEVPELLDIHSGPEQEAASAPKCSEFGGHALAPISGGAILNPAIALGLPFISHGSTVMFGIAYVVAELLGALIGVRLFEILRAGSEDCCCDIEEYLEMCVPRLSARLLGEGLGTFALVFTFGLNVIGQSEATAWSAAAALISMIYALGKISGGYFNPAVTLAVVLSGRSKCSVGDGFAYCGAQAVGAIAAGVIVAEYRFAAPTAWRPVTLPSWQEYGVATVGIAEGVFTLVLAYVVLACSTVTVLPATKTRQNFYFGLAVGFCVMTGGCTLGSMSGGMLNPAVSVGVVTLNLFQEQSAQARHLLLAFCLKLTAFQCTGGLLAAVVFRLTHPSEYSK
;
A
#
# COMPACT_ATOMS: atom_id res chain seq x y z
N MET A 1 60.66 -25.61 -13.19
CA MET A 1 59.51 -25.83 -12.29
C MET A 1 59.10 -24.51 -11.62
N ARG A 2 58.64 -23.49 -12.37
CA ARG A 2 58.13 -22.22 -11.81
C ARG A 2 57.03 -21.63 -12.72
N ALA A 3 55.99 -22.43 -12.99
CA ALA A 3 54.83 -21.98 -13.74
C ALA A 3 53.50 -22.54 -13.19
N PHE A 4 53.52 -23.19 -12.01
CA PHE A 4 52.36 -23.91 -11.46
C PHE A 4 51.75 -23.28 -10.20
N GLU A 5 52.31 -22.18 -9.67
CA GLU A 5 51.84 -21.58 -8.39
C GLU A 5 51.01 -20.28 -8.55
N VAL A 6 50.99 -19.65 -9.74
CA VAL A 6 50.30 -18.37 -9.92
C VAL A 6 48.82 -18.54 -10.29
N THR A 7 48.43 -19.67 -10.87
CA THR A 7 47.04 -19.92 -11.30
C THR A 7 46.14 -20.33 -10.13
N THR A 8 46.69 -21.01 -9.11
CA THR A 8 45.96 -21.49 -7.92
C THR A 8 45.66 -20.39 -6.89
N MET A 9 46.51 -19.35 -6.79
CA MET A 9 46.22 -18.21 -5.89
C MET A 9 45.11 -17.29 -6.43
N ARG A 10 45.03 -17.09 -7.76
CA ARG A 10 43.97 -16.28 -8.37
C ARG A 10 42.59 -16.93 -8.24
N SER A 11 42.48 -18.26 -8.40
CA SER A 11 41.20 -18.96 -8.19
C SER A 11 40.74 -18.91 -6.73
N PHE A 12 41.66 -19.07 -5.77
CA PHE A 12 41.35 -18.98 -4.33
C PHE A 12 40.89 -17.57 -3.90
N SER A 13 41.47 -16.52 -4.48
CA SER A 13 41.10 -15.12 -4.16
C SER A 13 39.75 -14.68 -4.73
N VAL A 14 39.33 -15.27 -5.86
CA VAL A 14 38.02 -14.99 -6.49
C VAL A 14 36.91 -15.78 -5.79
N GLU A 15 37.17 -17.03 -5.41
CA GLU A 15 36.22 -17.82 -4.60
C GLU A 15 36.04 -17.23 -3.19
N SER A 16 37.12 -16.74 -2.56
CA SER A 16 37.02 -16.12 -1.23
C SER A 16 36.22 -14.81 -1.25
N SER A 17 36.44 -13.94 -2.24
CA SER A 17 35.71 -12.68 -2.39
C SER A 17 34.23 -12.88 -2.75
N GLN A 18 33.89 -13.83 -3.63
CA GLN A 18 32.51 -14.21 -3.90
C GLN A 18 31.81 -14.82 -2.69
N SER A 19 32.51 -15.66 -1.91
CA SER A 19 31.97 -16.22 -0.67
C SER A 19 31.69 -15.13 0.38
N LEU A 20 32.55 -14.11 0.46
CA LEU A 20 32.40 -12.99 1.39
C LEU A 20 31.21 -12.11 1.03
N ALA A 21 31.06 -11.76 -0.25
CA ALA A 21 29.94 -10.98 -0.76
C ALA A 21 28.60 -11.73 -0.58
N HIS A 22 28.59 -13.03 -0.84
CA HIS A 22 27.42 -13.89 -0.61
C HIS A 22 27.04 -13.94 0.89
N ASN A 23 28.03 -14.08 1.78
CA ASN A 23 27.81 -14.05 3.23
C ASN A 23 27.27 -12.69 3.71
N ARG A 24 27.74 -11.57 3.12
CA ARG A 24 27.25 -10.22 3.43
C ARG A 24 25.77 -10.05 3.05
N ILE A 25 25.39 -10.46 1.85
CA ILE A 25 24.00 -10.36 1.37
C ILE A 25 23.08 -11.24 2.23
N ASP A 26 23.50 -12.46 2.58
CA ASP A 26 22.74 -13.36 3.47
C ASP A 26 22.52 -12.73 4.86
N ILE A 27 23.53 -12.09 5.45
CA ILE A 27 23.40 -11.39 6.73
C ILE A 27 22.44 -10.20 6.61
N LEU A 28 22.53 -9.40 5.55
CA LEU A 28 21.65 -8.26 5.33
C LEU A 28 20.19 -8.68 5.15
N ASN A 29 19.93 -9.72 4.35
CA ASN A 29 18.59 -10.27 4.14
C ASN A 29 17.99 -10.78 5.46
N ARG A 30 18.78 -11.46 6.28
CA ARG A 30 18.34 -11.89 7.62
C ARG A 30 18.02 -10.73 8.54
N ARG A 31 18.84 -9.66 8.54
CA ARG A 31 18.59 -8.46 9.35
C ARG A 31 17.31 -7.75 8.91
N TRP A 32 17.11 -7.62 7.60
CA TRP A 32 15.87 -7.08 7.04
C TRP A 32 14.66 -7.92 7.47
N ALA A 33 14.75 -9.24 7.34
CA ALA A 33 13.69 -10.16 7.71
C ALA A 33 13.33 -10.04 9.19
N ALA A 34 14.34 -10.01 10.08
CA ALA A 34 14.14 -9.82 11.51
C ALA A 34 13.53 -8.44 11.83
N ALA A 35 14.00 -7.38 11.20
CA ALA A 35 13.48 -6.02 11.41
C ALA A 35 12.00 -5.90 10.99
N MET A 36 11.67 -6.39 9.80
CA MET A 36 10.30 -6.36 9.27
C MET A 36 9.35 -7.28 10.04
N LEU A 37 9.84 -8.45 10.50
CA LEU A 37 9.09 -9.32 11.42
C LEU A 37 8.77 -8.60 12.73
N CYS A 38 9.74 -7.92 13.33
CA CYS A 38 9.55 -7.15 14.56
C CYS A 38 8.56 -6.00 14.37
N LEU A 39 8.78 -5.17 13.34
CA LEU A 39 7.88 -4.07 13.00
C LEU A 39 6.45 -4.58 12.77
N GLY A 40 6.31 -5.65 11.98
CA GLY A 40 5.02 -6.26 11.69
C GLY A 40 4.29 -6.73 12.95
N SER A 41 5.03 -7.37 13.86
CA SER A 41 4.51 -7.89 15.13
C SER A 41 4.13 -6.77 16.09
N VAL A 42 4.97 -5.74 16.23
CA VAL A 42 4.70 -4.57 17.08
C VAL A 42 3.47 -3.83 16.58
N CYS A 43 3.36 -3.56 15.27
CA CYS A 43 2.16 -2.97 14.68
C CYS A 43 0.92 -3.86 14.89
N GLY A 44 1.06 -5.19 14.76
CA GLY A 44 -0.02 -6.12 15.11
C GLY A 44 -0.50 -5.97 16.55
N PHE A 45 0.41 -5.93 17.52
CA PHE A 45 0.07 -5.69 18.93
C PHE A 45 -0.59 -4.32 19.14
N THR A 46 0.00 -3.26 18.58
CA THR A 46 -0.51 -1.90 18.68
C THR A 46 -1.91 -1.77 18.08
N SER A 47 -2.20 -2.47 16.98
CA SER A 47 -3.51 -2.47 16.35
C SER A 47 -4.59 -2.99 17.29
N ILE A 48 -4.32 -4.10 17.97
CA ILE A 48 -5.23 -4.72 18.94
C ILE A 48 -5.39 -3.80 20.16
N ALA A 49 -4.28 -3.43 20.80
CA ALA A 49 -4.30 -2.66 22.04
C ALA A 49 -4.97 -1.29 21.91
N LEU A 50 -4.66 -0.54 20.85
CA LEU A 50 -5.25 0.79 20.63
C LEU A 50 -6.70 0.71 20.18
N ALA A 51 -7.08 -0.28 19.37
CA ALA A 51 -8.47 -0.47 18.97
C ALA A 51 -9.35 -0.84 20.18
N THR A 52 -8.88 -1.75 21.03
CA THR A 52 -9.57 -2.12 22.28
C THR A 52 -9.70 -0.95 23.23
N LEU A 53 -8.62 -0.18 23.44
CA LEU A 53 -8.65 1.01 24.29
C LEU A 53 -9.62 2.07 23.76
N ALA A 54 -9.58 2.37 22.46
CA ALA A 54 -10.43 3.37 21.84
C ALA A 54 -11.90 2.92 21.79
N GLY A 55 -12.17 1.65 21.49
CA GLY A 55 -13.53 1.11 21.41
C GLY A 55 -14.20 0.96 22.76
N ASN A 56 -13.42 0.69 23.82
CA ASN A 56 -13.93 0.65 25.18
C ASN A 56 -13.79 1.97 25.93
N PHE A 57 -13.23 3.02 25.31
CA PHE A 57 -12.97 4.31 25.97
C PHE A 57 -14.24 4.88 26.62
N ASN A 58 -15.37 4.82 25.94
CA ASN A 58 -16.66 5.30 26.44
C ASN A 58 -17.21 4.45 27.59
N SER A 59 -16.93 3.14 27.60
CA SER A 59 -17.27 2.24 28.73
C SER A 59 -16.34 2.45 29.93
N ILE A 60 -15.07 2.83 29.70
CA ILE A 60 -14.04 3.03 30.73
C ILE A 60 -14.16 4.41 31.37
N SER A 61 -14.47 5.44 30.58
CA SER A 61 -14.59 6.84 31.03
C SER A 61 -15.94 7.17 31.69
N GLY A 62 -16.91 6.25 31.67
CA GLY A 62 -18.25 6.44 32.24
C GLY A 62 -19.10 7.50 31.54
N PHE A 63 -18.65 8.03 30.39
CA PHE A 63 -19.22 9.20 29.74
C PHE A 63 -20.55 8.93 29.02
N GLU A 64 -20.89 7.67 28.74
CA GLU A 64 -21.87 7.35 27.69
C GLU A 64 -22.99 6.38 28.09
N MET A 65 -23.35 6.27 29.37
CA MET A 65 -24.63 5.60 29.71
C MET A 65 -25.83 6.33 29.09
N LYS A 66 -25.72 7.62 28.74
CA LYS A 66 -26.88 8.42 28.29
C LYS A 66 -27.27 8.22 26.83
N ASN A 67 -26.40 7.69 25.95
CA ASN A 67 -26.64 7.68 24.50
C ASN A 67 -26.50 6.30 23.83
N ALA A 68 -26.47 5.22 24.61
CA ALA A 68 -26.14 3.87 24.12
C ALA A 68 -27.30 3.19 23.38
N CYS A 69 -28.54 3.48 23.76
CA CYS A 69 -29.74 2.91 23.15
C CYS A 69 -30.58 3.97 22.45
N PHE A 70 -31.39 3.53 21.49
CA PHE A 70 -32.23 4.37 20.67
C PHE A 70 -33.20 5.25 21.50
N PRO A 71 -33.40 6.54 21.13
CA PRO A 71 -32.74 7.31 20.09
C PRO A 71 -31.40 7.86 20.55
N HIS A 72 -31.24 8.17 21.82
CA HIS A 72 -30.00 8.54 22.51
C HIS A 72 -30.32 8.54 24.02
N ASN A 73 -30.68 7.37 24.55
CA ASN A 73 -31.07 7.15 25.94
C ASN A 73 -30.17 6.09 26.60
N ALA A 74 -30.25 6.01 27.93
CA ALA A 74 -29.76 4.85 28.66
C ALA A 74 -30.56 3.60 28.30
N CYS A 75 -29.86 2.49 28.11
CA CYS A 75 -30.50 1.20 27.85
C CYS A 75 -31.31 0.77 29.08
N PRO A 76 -32.51 0.17 28.91
CA PRO A 76 -33.34 -0.32 30.02
C PRO A 76 -32.63 -1.26 31.00
N SER A 77 -31.67 -2.07 30.52
CA SER A 77 -30.85 -2.95 31.36
C SER A 77 -29.85 -2.21 32.26
N GLY A 78 -29.71 -0.89 32.11
CA GLY A 78 -28.72 -0.09 32.85
C GLY A 78 -27.28 -0.39 32.46
N ARG A 79 -27.06 -1.00 31.30
CA ARG A 79 -25.73 -1.31 30.75
C ARG A 79 -25.50 -0.53 29.46
N SER A 80 -24.23 -0.31 29.11
CA SER A 80 -23.85 0.20 27.79
C SER A 80 -23.69 -0.96 26.82
N TYR A 81 -23.87 -0.68 25.53
CA TYR A 81 -23.55 -1.65 24.49
C TYR A 81 -22.07 -2.04 24.55
N HIS A 82 -21.81 -3.34 24.44
CA HIS A 82 -20.48 -3.92 24.28
C HIS A 82 -20.47 -4.68 22.96
N ALA A 83 -19.39 -4.69 22.19
CA ALA A 83 -19.35 -5.50 20.96
C ALA A 83 -19.22 -7.00 21.29
N GLU A 84 -19.74 -7.88 20.44
CA GLU A 84 -19.53 -9.33 20.58
C GLU A 84 -18.08 -9.74 20.27
N THR A 85 -17.48 -9.05 19.29
CA THR A 85 -16.12 -9.31 18.77
C THR A 85 -15.38 -7.99 18.57
N VAL A 86 -14.05 -8.02 18.60
CA VAL A 86 -13.17 -6.91 18.18
C VAL A 86 -13.50 -6.54 16.73
N SER A 87 -13.72 -7.55 15.89
CA SER A 87 -14.10 -7.40 14.49
C SER A 87 -15.42 -6.64 14.28
N GLU A 88 -16.37 -6.81 15.21
CA GLU A 88 -17.61 -6.03 15.25
C GLU A 88 -17.41 -4.61 15.81
N MET A 89 -16.57 -4.46 16.83
CA MET A 89 -16.25 -3.16 17.42
C MET A 89 -15.67 -2.18 16.39
N VAL A 90 -14.87 -2.69 15.47
CA VAL A 90 -14.25 -1.91 14.38
C VAL A 90 -15.11 -1.83 13.13
N SER A 91 -16.39 -2.22 13.21
CA SER A 91 -17.27 -2.34 12.05
C SER A 91 -17.59 -1.03 11.34
N LYS A 92 -17.50 0.09 12.06
CA LYS A 92 -17.76 1.44 11.54
C LYS A 92 -16.43 2.11 11.19
N PRO A 93 -16.08 2.25 9.89
CA PRO A 93 -14.76 2.76 9.47
C PRO A 93 -14.44 4.18 9.95
N ASP A 94 -15.48 4.98 10.23
CA ASP A 94 -15.32 6.37 10.66
C ASP A 94 -14.91 6.50 12.14
N PHE A 95 -15.10 5.43 12.94
CA PHE A 95 -14.82 5.44 14.37
C PHE A 95 -13.31 5.35 14.66
N PRO A 96 -12.81 5.99 15.73
CA PRO A 96 -11.39 5.98 16.07
C PRO A 96 -10.80 4.57 16.20
N ALA A 97 -11.52 3.65 16.84
CA ALA A 97 -11.10 2.25 17.01
C ALA A 97 -10.86 1.56 15.65
N ALA A 98 -11.75 1.77 14.68
CA ALA A 98 -11.62 1.18 13.35
C ALA A 98 -10.43 1.76 12.57
N LYS A 99 -10.19 3.07 12.66
CA LYS A 99 -9.04 3.72 12.01
C LYS A 99 -7.71 3.24 12.59
N LEU A 100 -7.63 3.09 13.91
CA LEU A 100 -6.45 2.59 14.62
C LEU A 100 -6.19 1.13 14.26
N PHE A 101 -7.22 0.29 14.30
CA PHE A 101 -7.14 -1.11 13.87
C PHE A 101 -6.64 -1.21 12.42
N PHE A 102 -7.36 -0.59 11.48
CA PHE A 102 -7.02 -0.64 10.06
C PHE A 102 -5.57 -0.22 9.78
N SER A 103 -5.15 0.94 10.32
CA SER A 103 -3.83 1.51 10.02
C SER A 103 -2.70 0.59 10.48
N PHE A 104 -2.76 0.14 11.74
CA PHE A 104 -1.68 -0.68 12.31
C PHE A 104 -1.74 -2.13 11.84
N THR A 105 -2.92 -2.71 11.61
CA THR A 105 -3.04 -4.06 11.04
C THR A 105 -2.56 -4.09 9.59
N LEU A 106 -2.83 -3.06 8.79
CA LEU A 106 -2.35 -2.93 7.41
C LEU A 106 -0.82 -2.85 7.36
N ILE A 107 -0.21 -1.95 8.14
CA ILE A 107 1.25 -1.82 8.25
C ILE A 107 1.86 -3.14 8.76
N GLY A 108 1.23 -3.73 9.79
CA GLY A 108 1.65 -5.00 10.38
C GLY A 108 1.71 -6.13 9.35
N SER A 109 0.63 -6.27 8.58
CA SER A 109 0.52 -7.30 7.56
C SER A 109 1.51 -7.11 6.40
N ILE A 110 1.63 -5.90 5.86
CA ILE A 110 2.59 -5.60 4.77
C ILE A 110 4.02 -5.88 5.25
N SER A 111 4.36 -5.48 6.48
CA SER A 111 5.69 -5.74 7.06
C SER A 111 5.96 -7.24 7.20
N LEU A 112 4.96 -8.03 7.64
CA LEU A 112 5.08 -9.49 7.70
C LEU A 112 5.26 -10.11 6.31
N LEU A 113 4.54 -9.67 5.27
CA LEU A 113 4.74 -10.12 3.88
C LEU A 113 6.15 -9.80 3.36
N LEU A 114 6.61 -8.57 3.59
CA LEU A 114 7.92 -8.10 3.14
C LEU A 114 9.08 -8.70 3.93
N SER A 115 8.83 -9.22 5.14
CA SER A 115 9.87 -9.79 5.99
C SER A 115 10.53 -11.02 5.37
N ARG A 116 9.80 -11.85 4.61
CA ARG A 116 10.29 -13.15 4.13
C ARG A 116 10.89 -14.02 5.26
N TYR A 117 10.49 -13.77 6.51
CA TYR A 117 11.08 -14.37 7.69
C TYR A 117 11.11 -15.92 7.68
N PRO A 118 10.13 -16.63 7.08
CA PRO A 118 10.18 -18.10 7.05
C PRO A 118 11.32 -18.66 6.18
N TRP A 119 11.84 -17.88 5.22
CA TRP A 119 12.98 -18.29 4.38
C TRP A 119 14.32 -17.86 4.94
N GLU A 120 14.38 -16.70 5.59
CA GLU A 120 15.64 -16.11 6.05
C GLU A 120 16.03 -16.56 7.47
N LEU A 121 15.06 -16.78 8.36
CA LEU A 121 15.33 -17.07 9.77
C LEU A 121 15.44 -18.59 10.02
N LYS A 122 16.61 -19.00 10.54
CA LYS A 122 16.95 -20.42 10.75
C LYS A 122 16.02 -21.14 11.72
N ASN A 123 15.47 -20.43 12.70
CA ASN A 123 14.58 -21.00 13.73
C ASN A 123 13.12 -21.21 13.25
N VAL A 124 12.83 -20.92 11.98
CA VAL A 124 11.53 -21.22 11.34
C VAL A 124 11.66 -21.84 9.95
N TYR A 125 12.84 -21.79 9.34
CA TYR A 125 13.06 -22.38 8.02
C TYR A 125 13.00 -23.91 8.06
N THR A 126 12.03 -24.49 7.35
CA THR A 126 11.76 -25.95 7.40
C THR A 126 12.56 -26.76 6.37
N GLY A 127 13.26 -26.11 5.44
CA GLY A 127 14.15 -26.76 4.47
C GLY A 127 13.55 -26.96 3.07
N GLY A 128 14.27 -27.72 2.23
CA GLY A 128 14.10 -27.69 0.77
C GLY A 128 13.20 -28.75 0.13
N SER A 129 12.58 -29.69 0.87
CA SER A 129 11.67 -30.65 0.22
C SER A 129 10.38 -29.97 -0.28
N PRO A 130 9.69 -30.48 -1.31
CA PRO A 130 8.50 -29.82 -1.88
C PRO A 130 7.43 -29.48 -0.83
N THR A 131 7.11 -30.43 0.06
CA THR A 131 6.12 -30.24 1.13
C THR A 131 6.55 -29.18 2.15
N ARG A 132 7.85 -29.12 2.48
CA ARG A 132 8.40 -28.15 3.44
C ARG A 132 8.52 -26.75 2.84
N ARG A 133 8.80 -26.65 1.54
CA ARG A 133 8.71 -25.38 0.80
C ARG A 133 7.29 -24.84 0.78
N LEU A 134 6.29 -25.71 0.56
CA LEU A 134 4.89 -25.31 0.62
C LEU A 134 4.49 -24.83 2.02
N LEU A 135 4.92 -25.53 3.08
CA LEU A 135 4.70 -25.11 4.46
C LEU A 135 5.33 -23.73 4.74
N THR A 136 6.58 -23.54 4.34
CA THR A 136 7.31 -22.26 4.48
C THR A 136 6.60 -21.13 3.72
N ALA A 137 6.14 -21.39 2.50
CA ALA A 137 5.41 -20.42 1.69
C ALA A 137 4.02 -20.09 2.28
N ALA A 138 3.26 -21.10 2.69
CA ALA A 138 1.96 -20.92 3.34
C ALA A 138 2.09 -20.08 4.62
N ARG A 139 3.14 -20.32 5.41
CA ARG A 139 3.46 -19.53 6.61
C ARG A 139 3.74 -18.06 6.31
N ALA A 140 4.42 -17.78 5.22
CA ALA A 140 4.75 -16.41 4.85
C ALA A 140 3.56 -15.62 4.30
N VAL A 141 2.59 -16.30 3.69
CA VAL A 141 1.51 -15.66 2.93
C VAL A 141 0.17 -15.70 3.65
N LEU A 142 -0.24 -16.86 4.19
CA LEU A 142 -1.60 -17.03 4.71
C LEU A 142 -1.90 -16.12 5.92
N PRO A 143 -1.05 -16.06 6.96
CA PRO A 143 -1.34 -15.19 8.10
C PRO A 143 -1.48 -13.70 7.74
N PRO A 144 -0.53 -13.07 7.02
CA PRO A 144 -0.67 -11.66 6.69
C PRO A 144 -1.78 -11.39 5.66
N CYS A 145 -2.05 -12.28 4.69
CA CYS A 145 -3.24 -12.14 3.84
C CYS A 145 -4.53 -12.19 4.67
N GLY A 146 -4.59 -13.09 5.67
CA GLY A 146 -5.68 -13.13 6.64
C GLY A 146 -5.85 -11.81 7.39
N MET A 147 -4.75 -11.22 7.86
CA MET A 147 -4.76 -9.90 8.50
C MET A 147 -5.28 -8.79 7.57
N LEU A 148 -4.91 -8.78 6.28
CA LEU A 148 -5.42 -7.78 5.32
C LEU A 148 -6.92 -7.93 5.12
N ILE A 149 -7.40 -9.16 4.99
CA ILE A 149 -8.84 -9.44 4.83
C ILE A 149 -9.61 -8.95 6.05
N VAL A 150 -9.16 -9.30 7.26
CA VAL A 150 -9.79 -8.87 8.53
C VAL A 150 -9.77 -7.35 8.69
N ALA A 151 -8.68 -6.69 8.30
CA ALA A 151 -8.56 -5.24 8.36
C ALA A 151 -9.47 -4.50 7.37
N THR A 152 -9.65 -5.05 6.16
CA THR A 152 -10.35 -4.37 5.05
C THR A 152 -11.84 -4.68 4.98
N ILE A 153 -12.27 -5.83 5.52
CA ILE A 153 -13.65 -6.28 5.47
C ILE A 153 -14.16 -6.43 6.90
N PRO A 154 -14.85 -5.44 7.49
CA PRO A 154 -15.35 -5.56 8.85
C PRO A 154 -16.51 -6.56 9.00
N VAL A 155 -16.73 -7.06 10.23
CA VAL A 155 -17.93 -7.83 10.60
C VAL A 155 -18.95 -6.87 11.18
N VAL A 156 -20.22 -7.00 10.80
CA VAL A 156 -21.32 -6.23 11.41
C VAL A 156 -22.08 -7.08 12.45
N PRO A 157 -22.83 -6.44 13.38
CA PRO A 157 -23.69 -7.15 14.32
C PRO A 157 -24.61 -8.14 13.61
N ARG A 158 -24.91 -9.27 14.26
CA ARG A 158 -25.67 -10.38 13.65
C ARG A 158 -27.00 -9.94 13.04
N VAL A 159 -27.73 -9.06 13.72
CA VAL A 159 -29.02 -8.51 13.24
C VAL A 159 -28.88 -7.76 11.90
N ALA A 160 -27.73 -7.15 11.63
CA ALA A 160 -27.47 -6.40 10.42
C ALA A 160 -27.09 -7.30 9.22
N ARG A 161 -26.89 -8.61 9.43
CA ARG A 161 -26.51 -9.58 8.38
C ARG A 161 -27.71 -10.08 7.59
N GLN A 162 -28.58 -9.18 7.12
CA GLN A 162 -29.82 -9.57 6.41
C GLN A 162 -29.56 -9.90 4.94
N SER A 163 -28.73 -9.11 4.25
CA SER A 163 -28.46 -9.30 2.82
C SER A 163 -27.43 -10.39 2.56
N THR A 164 -27.58 -11.10 1.44
CA THR A 164 -26.61 -12.11 0.98
C THR A 164 -25.21 -11.52 0.82
N ALA A 165 -25.11 -10.26 0.37
CA ALA A 165 -23.83 -9.57 0.22
C ALA A 165 -23.12 -9.35 1.57
N ILE A 166 -23.85 -8.92 2.61
CA ILE A 166 -23.29 -8.73 3.96
C ILE A 166 -22.89 -10.07 4.57
N LYS A 167 -23.71 -11.11 4.39
CA LYS A 167 -23.38 -12.47 4.84
C LYS A 167 -22.10 -12.97 4.17
N LEU A 168 -21.98 -12.80 2.85
CA LEU A 168 -20.77 -13.15 2.10
C LEU A 168 -19.55 -12.37 2.60
N ALA A 169 -19.66 -11.05 2.81
CA ALA A 169 -18.58 -10.24 3.35
C ALA A 169 -18.13 -10.74 4.73
N CYS A 170 -19.07 -11.04 5.64
CA CYS A 170 -18.76 -11.62 6.94
C CYS A 170 -18.09 -13.00 6.81
N SER A 171 -18.53 -13.86 5.88
CA SER A 171 -17.88 -15.15 5.62
C SER A 171 -16.45 -15.00 5.09
N VAL A 172 -16.20 -14.03 4.21
CA VAL A 172 -14.86 -13.71 3.72
C VAL A 172 -13.98 -13.20 4.87
N HIS A 173 -14.52 -12.33 5.73
CA HIS A 173 -13.82 -11.91 6.94
C HIS A 173 -13.46 -13.11 7.83
N SER A 174 -14.42 -13.98 8.15
CA SER A 174 -14.17 -15.17 8.98
C SER A 174 -13.14 -16.11 8.35
N PHE A 175 -13.12 -16.22 7.03
CA PHE A 175 -12.07 -16.94 6.31
C PHE A 175 -10.70 -16.27 6.51
N GLY A 176 -10.62 -14.94 6.40
CA GLY A 176 -9.42 -14.16 6.71
C GLY A 176 -8.93 -14.38 8.14
N ALA A 177 -9.84 -14.32 9.13
CA ALA A 177 -9.52 -14.59 10.54
C ALA A 177 -9.02 -16.02 10.74
N THR A 178 -9.59 -16.99 10.02
CA THR A 178 -9.14 -18.39 10.02
C THR A 178 -7.72 -18.50 9.47
N LEU A 179 -7.40 -17.85 8.35
CA LEU A 179 -6.02 -17.84 7.82
C LEU A 179 -5.03 -17.19 8.78
N TYR A 180 -5.44 -16.10 9.42
CA TYR A 180 -4.62 -15.34 10.35
C TYR A 180 -4.31 -16.12 11.63
N VAL A 181 -5.33 -16.62 12.33
CA VAL A 181 -5.17 -17.19 13.67
C VAL A 181 -5.05 -18.71 13.63
N ALA A 182 -6.09 -19.40 13.15
CA ALA A 182 -6.11 -20.86 13.11
C ALA A 182 -5.04 -21.42 12.16
N GLY A 183 -4.90 -20.80 10.99
CA GLY A 183 -3.88 -21.11 9.99
C GLY A 183 -2.48 -20.92 10.56
N TYR A 184 -2.20 -19.81 11.24
CA TYR A 184 -0.92 -19.61 11.91
C TYR A 184 -0.63 -20.69 12.96
N ASN A 185 -1.58 -20.97 13.85
CA ASN A 185 -1.40 -21.99 14.90
C ASN A 185 -1.10 -23.37 14.31
N PHE A 186 -1.79 -23.76 13.23
CA PHE A 186 -1.51 -24.99 12.50
C PHE A 186 -0.10 -25.00 11.90
N LEU A 187 0.25 -23.95 11.15
CA LEU A 187 1.54 -23.84 10.47
C LEU A 187 2.71 -23.81 11.48
N GLU A 188 2.54 -23.11 12.60
CA GLU A 188 3.52 -23.06 13.69
C GLU A 188 3.65 -24.40 14.40
N SER A 189 2.56 -25.14 14.62
CA SER A 189 2.62 -26.50 15.16
C SER A 189 3.46 -27.42 14.26
N CYS A 190 3.23 -27.36 12.94
CA CYS A 190 4.03 -28.10 11.97
C CYS A 190 5.50 -27.67 11.98
N THR A 191 5.79 -26.37 12.05
CA THR A 191 7.16 -25.84 12.11
C THR A 191 7.88 -26.31 13.38
N LEU A 192 7.23 -26.23 14.55
CA LEU A 192 7.78 -26.69 15.83
C LEU A 192 8.05 -28.19 15.82
N TRP A 193 7.15 -28.99 15.24
CA TRP A 193 7.36 -30.43 15.10
C TRP A 193 8.58 -30.76 14.23
N ILE A 194 8.75 -30.08 13.09
CA ILE A 194 9.89 -30.31 12.18
C ILE A 194 11.22 -29.86 12.79
N LEU A 195 11.21 -28.75 13.52
CA LEU A 195 12.42 -28.11 14.04
C LEU A 195 12.71 -28.47 15.51
N TRP A 196 11.94 -29.37 16.12
CA TRP A 196 11.94 -29.61 17.57
C TRP A 196 13.34 -29.78 18.17
N ASP A 197 14.18 -30.62 17.54
CA ASP A 197 15.53 -30.93 18.02
C ASP A 197 16.58 -29.86 17.67
N ARG A 198 16.22 -28.90 16.81
CA ARG A 198 17.11 -27.80 16.36
C ARG A 198 16.89 -26.51 17.13
N LEU A 199 15.78 -26.39 17.85
CA LEU A 199 15.43 -25.18 18.60
C LEU A 199 16.00 -25.24 20.02
N GLU A 200 16.25 -24.06 20.60
CA GLU A 200 16.66 -23.97 21.99
C GLU A 200 15.55 -24.44 22.93
N HIS A 201 15.95 -24.99 24.09
CA HIS A 201 15.01 -25.52 25.09
C HIS A 201 13.98 -24.48 25.55
N LEU A 202 14.41 -23.24 25.76
CA LEU A 202 13.52 -22.16 26.18
C LEU A 202 12.61 -21.70 25.03
N GLU A 203 13.17 -21.56 23.82
CA GLU A 203 12.41 -21.17 22.63
C GLU A 203 11.25 -22.13 22.35
N ARG A 204 11.54 -23.44 22.32
CA ARG A 204 10.52 -24.46 22.03
C ARG A 204 9.40 -24.46 23.05
N ILE A 205 9.71 -24.26 24.34
CA ILE A 205 8.69 -24.22 25.41
C ILE A 205 7.80 -22.99 25.24
N LEU A 206 8.39 -21.80 25.12
CA LEU A 206 7.62 -20.56 25.04
C LEU A 206 6.74 -20.51 23.78
N ARG A 207 7.26 -20.95 22.62
CA ARG A 207 6.49 -21.02 21.38
C ARG A 207 5.38 -22.08 21.46
N THR A 208 5.64 -23.23 22.06
CA THR A 208 4.61 -24.27 22.29
C THR A 208 3.49 -23.75 23.20
N ILE A 209 3.82 -23.05 24.28
CA ILE A 209 2.81 -22.42 25.15
C ILE A 209 1.95 -21.45 24.35
N CYS A 210 2.55 -20.59 23.52
CA CYS A 210 1.79 -19.63 22.70
C CYS A 210 0.83 -20.35 21.74
N VAL A 211 1.26 -21.42 21.07
CA VAL A 211 0.41 -22.19 20.17
C VAL A 211 -0.72 -22.89 20.92
N VAL A 212 -0.42 -23.56 22.03
CA VAL A 212 -1.44 -24.25 22.83
C VAL A 212 -2.47 -23.26 23.36
N CYS A 213 -2.04 -22.14 23.94
CA CYS A 213 -2.94 -21.10 24.40
C CYS A 213 -3.72 -20.45 23.24
N GLY A 214 -3.09 -20.23 22.08
CA GLY A 214 -3.73 -19.73 20.87
C GLY A 214 -4.82 -20.66 20.35
N VAL A 215 -4.57 -21.97 20.32
CA VAL A 215 -5.57 -22.98 19.93
C VAL A 215 -6.72 -23.03 20.93
N LEU A 216 -6.42 -23.07 22.24
CA LEU A 216 -7.45 -23.10 23.28
C LEU A 216 -8.35 -21.86 23.24
N THR A 217 -7.77 -20.67 23.13
CA THR A 217 -8.52 -19.42 23.03
C THR A 217 -9.38 -19.37 21.76
N THR A 218 -8.86 -19.85 20.62
CA THR A 218 -9.62 -19.95 19.36
C THR A 218 -10.82 -20.90 19.51
N ILE A 219 -10.64 -22.07 20.10
CA ILE A 219 -11.74 -23.03 20.32
C ILE A 219 -12.78 -22.44 21.28
N SER A 220 -12.33 -21.87 22.40
CA SER A 220 -13.21 -21.26 23.39
C SER A 220 -14.00 -20.08 22.80
N PHE A 221 -13.38 -19.27 21.94
CA PHE A 221 -14.06 -18.20 21.20
C PHE A 221 -15.25 -18.74 20.39
N PHE A 222 -15.03 -19.78 19.57
CA PHE A 222 -16.12 -20.39 18.79
C PHE A 222 -17.21 -21.00 19.68
N MET A 223 -16.84 -21.60 20.81
CA MET A 223 -17.80 -22.14 21.76
C MET A 223 -18.66 -21.02 22.38
N CYS A 224 -18.05 -19.93 22.85
CA CYS A 224 -18.77 -18.79 23.39
C CYS A 224 -19.72 -18.16 22.37
N GLY A 225 -19.26 -17.94 21.14
CA GLY A 225 -20.11 -17.39 20.08
C GLY A 225 -21.26 -18.30 19.68
N THR A 226 -21.06 -19.62 19.74
CA THR A 226 -22.15 -20.59 19.53
C THR A 226 -23.16 -20.52 20.66
N VAL A 227 -22.71 -20.52 21.92
CA VAL A 227 -23.60 -20.40 23.09
C VAL A 227 -24.38 -19.08 23.06
N TYR A 228 -23.73 -17.96 22.70
CA TYR A 228 -24.40 -16.67 22.59
C TYR A 228 -25.44 -16.65 21.46
N SER A 229 -25.12 -17.27 20.31
CA SER A 229 -26.05 -17.38 19.17
C SER A 229 -27.34 -18.12 19.51
N TYR A 230 -27.25 -19.14 20.36
CA TYR A 230 -28.40 -19.96 20.80
C TYR A 230 -28.86 -19.60 22.23
N ALA A 231 -28.46 -18.44 22.76
CA ALA A 231 -28.70 -18.08 24.15
C ALA A 231 -30.18 -18.17 24.55
N GLN A 232 -31.09 -17.66 23.73
CA GLN A 232 -32.54 -17.71 24.01
C GLN A 232 -33.08 -19.15 24.03
N GLU A 233 -32.64 -20.00 23.09
CA GLU A 233 -33.02 -21.42 23.03
C GLU A 233 -32.47 -22.21 24.23
N LEU A 234 -31.32 -21.80 24.75
CA LEU A 234 -30.68 -22.36 25.94
C LEU A 234 -31.26 -21.80 27.26
N GLY A 235 -32.29 -20.94 27.21
CA GLY A 235 -32.90 -20.33 28.38
C GLY A 235 -32.09 -19.21 29.02
N ILE A 236 -31.07 -18.69 28.34
CA ILE A 236 -30.28 -17.54 28.78
C ILE A 236 -31.05 -16.28 28.40
N CYS A 237 -31.57 -15.57 29.41
CA CYS A 237 -32.30 -14.33 29.20
C CYS A 237 -31.39 -13.17 28.79
N CYS A 238 -32.03 -12.07 28.41
CA CYS A 238 -31.42 -10.75 28.50
C CYS A 238 -30.23 -10.54 27.55
N VAL A 239 -30.34 -11.09 26.34
CA VAL A 239 -29.49 -10.79 25.17
C VAL A 239 -29.77 -9.40 24.61
N ASP A 240 -28.94 -8.90 23.69
CA ASP A 240 -29.21 -7.61 23.06
C ASP A 240 -30.54 -7.63 22.29
N GLN A 241 -31.33 -6.58 22.49
CA GLN A 241 -32.58 -6.35 21.77
C GLN A 241 -32.35 -5.28 20.71
N TRP A 242 -32.48 -5.72 19.46
CA TRP A 242 -32.35 -4.90 18.28
C TRP A 242 -33.69 -4.82 17.57
N GLU A 243 -34.07 -3.63 17.14
CA GLU A 243 -35.31 -3.40 16.40
C GLU A 243 -35.02 -2.76 15.05
N ASN A 244 -35.92 -3.00 14.08
CA ASN A 244 -35.86 -2.29 12.82
C ASN A 244 -36.03 -0.80 13.10
N THR A 245 -35.16 0.00 12.51
CA THR A 245 -35.12 1.43 12.78
C THR A 245 -36.45 2.13 12.48
N THR A 246 -37.13 1.79 11.39
CA THR A 246 -38.43 2.38 11.07
C THR A 246 -39.45 2.08 12.18
N ILE A 247 -39.55 0.82 12.61
CA ILE A 247 -40.48 0.38 13.65
C ILE A 247 -40.18 1.08 14.99
N ALA A 248 -38.90 1.11 15.39
CA ALA A 248 -38.49 1.76 16.64
C ALA A 248 -38.83 3.27 16.67
N PHE A 249 -38.76 3.94 15.51
CA PHE A 249 -39.16 5.34 15.39
C PHE A 249 -40.69 5.52 15.41
N GLU A 250 -41.44 4.68 14.71
CA GLU A 250 -42.91 4.69 14.73
C GLU A 250 -43.45 4.50 16.15
N GLU A 251 -42.95 3.48 16.87
CA GLU A 251 -43.36 3.19 18.25
C GLU A 251 -43.03 4.33 19.20
N LYS A 252 -41.86 4.95 19.04
CA LYS A 252 -41.38 6.00 19.94
C LYS A 252 -42.04 7.36 19.71
N TYR A 253 -42.24 7.75 18.47
CA TYR A 253 -42.72 9.10 18.12
C TYR A 253 -44.20 9.14 17.77
N HIS A 254 -44.92 8.01 17.82
CA HIS A 254 -46.35 7.90 17.54
C HIS A 254 -46.73 8.54 16.18
N MET A 255 -45.91 8.32 15.16
CA MET A 255 -46.20 8.82 13.80
C MET A 255 -47.41 8.06 13.26
N GLY A 256 -48.55 8.75 13.15
CA GLY A 256 -49.77 8.21 12.54
C GLY A 256 -49.74 8.28 11.01
N ASN A 257 -50.63 7.50 10.36
CA ASN A 257 -50.80 7.35 8.91
C ASN A 257 -50.87 8.67 8.08
N GLU A 258 -49.76 9.36 7.82
CA GLU A 258 -49.69 10.48 6.87
C GLU A 258 -48.67 10.22 5.73
N SER A 259 -49.22 9.78 4.60
CA SER A 259 -48.56 9.05 3.51
C SER A 259 -47.40 9.72 2.73
N ALA A 260 -47.05 10.98 3.01
CA ALA A 260 -45.99 11.70 2.29
C ALA A 260 -44.74 11.96 3.15
N THR A 261 -44.93 12.29 4.43
CA THR A 261 -43.85 12.49 5.41
C THR A 261 -43.26 11.13 5.81
N ASP A 262 -44.10 10.11 5.94
CA ASP A 262 -43.71 8.73 6.29
C ASP A 262 -42.71 8.15 5.30
N LYS A 263 -42.89 8.35 3.99
CA LYS A 263 -41.95 7.83 2.98
C LYS A 263 -40.56 8.48 3.04
N VAL A 264 -40.51 9.77 3.35
CA VAL A 264 -39.25 10.53 3.47
C VAL A 264 -38.52 10.12 4.75
N VAL A 265 -39.26 9.93 5.83
CA VAL A 265 -38.82 9.41 7.12
C VAL A 265 -38.32 7.95 6.98
N ASP A 266 -39.08 7.08 6.33
CA ASP A 266 -38.72 5.67 6.06
C ASP A 266 -37.46 5.50 5.21
N LEU A 267 -37.18 6.46 4.32
CA LEU A 267 -36.00 6.45 3.48
C LEU A 267 -34.79 7.14 4.11
N LEU A 268 -34.99 8.21 4.89
CA LEU A 268 -33.90 9.00 5.47
C LEU A 268 -33.45 8.46 6.82
N ILE A 269 -34.37 7.99 7.66
CA ILE A 269 -34.04 7.56 9.02
C ILE A 269 -33.12 6.31 9.01
N PRO A 270 -33.43 5.23 8.26
CA PRO A 270 -32.50 4.12 8.14
C PRO A 270 -31.18 4.49 7.45
N LYS A 271 -31.14 5.54 6.61
CA LYS A 271 -29.90 6.07 6.05
C LYS A 271 -29.02 6.75 7.10
N VAL A 272 -29.63 7.42 8.08
CA VAL A 272 -28.92 8.11 9.17
C VAL A 272 -28.51 7.13 10.26
N TYR A 273 -29.45 6.37 10.81
CA TYR A 273 -29.26 5.51 11.99
C TYR A 273 -28.81 4.07 11.66
N GLY A 274 -28.95 3.65 10.40
CA GLY A 274 -28.79 2.25 9.98
C GLY A 274 -30.14 1.52 9.92
N PRO A 275 -30.18 0.27 9.43
CA PRO A 275 -31.41 -0.50 9.31
C PRO A 275 -31.94 -1.05 10.64
N PHE A 276 -31.07 -1.16 11.65
CA PHE A 276 -31.43 -1.60 12.99
C PHE A 276 -30.82 -0.67 14.03
N VAL A 277 -31.55 -0.47 15.12
CA VAL A 277 -31.10 0.28 16.29
C VAL A 277 -31.18 -0.60 17.54
N LEU A 278 -30.25 -0.38 18.46
CA LEU A 278 -30.23 -1.08 19.74
C LEU A 278 -31.27 -0.44 20.67
N VAL A 279 -32.19 -1.24 21.20
CA VAL A 279 -33.26 -0.78 22.10
C VAL A 279 -32.96 -1.16 23.55
N ASN A 280 -32.32 -2.31 23.76
CA ASN A 280 -31.83 -2.73 25.06
C ASN A 280 -30.54 -3.55 24.93
N SER A 281 -29.51 -3.23 25.71
CA SER A 281 -28.26 -3.99 25.72
C SER A 281 -28.36 -5.23 26.60
N ALA A 282 -27.56 -6.24 26.29
CA ALA A 282 -27.45 -7.45 27.09
C ALA A 282 -27.02 -7.19 28.54
N ASP A 283 -27.50 -8.02 29.46
CA ASP A 283 -27.09 -8.02 30.87
C ASP A 283 -26.83 -9.44 31.40
N GLY A 284 -26.54 -9.54 32.70
CA GLY A 284 -26.39 -10.80 33.41
C GLY A 284 -25.40 -11.78 32.75
N LEU A 285 -25.86 -13.03 32.57
CA LEU A 285 -25.06 -14.11 32.00
C LEU A 285 -24.79 -13.91 30.50
N ALA A 286 -25.75 -13.37 29.75
CA ALA A 286 -25.58 -13.09 28.32
C ALA A 286 -24.45 -12.09 28.08
N LEU A 287 -24.38 -11.01 28.87
CA LEU A 287 -23.30 -10.03 28.79
C LEU A 287 -21.94 -10.64 29.18
N LEU A 288 -21.92 -11.55 30.16
CA LEU A 288 -20.68 -12.22 30.58
C LEU A 288 -20.12 -13.10 29.45
N ILE A 289 -20.97 -13.92 28.82
CA ILE A 289 -20.58 -14.77 27.69
C ILE A 289 -20.06 -13.92 26.53
N LYS A 290 -20.77 -12.83 26.21
CA LYS A 290 -20.39 -11.88 25.17
C LYS A 290 -19.02 -11.24 25.43
N LYS A 291 -18.74 -10.85 26.67
CA LYS A 291 -17.41 -10.34 27.05
C LYS A 291 -16.32 -11.40 26.95
N PHE A 292 -16.61 -12.63 27.37
CA PHE A 292 -15.64 -13.73 27.23
C PHE A 292 -15.31 -13.98 25.77
N GLU A 293 -16.31 -14.02 24.88
CA GLU A 293 -16.09 -14.16 23.43
C GLU A 293 -15.16 -13.07 22.90
N PHE A 294 -15.44 -11.80 23.21
CA PHE A 294 -14.62 -10.66 22.82
C PHE A 294 -13.15 -10.82 23.25
N TRP A 295 -12.91 -11.12 24.53
CA TRP A 295 -11.53 -11.24 25.04
C TRP A 295 -10.82 -12.49 24.54
N LEU A 296 -11.54 -13.58 24.26
CA LEU A 296 -10.96 -14.80 23.70
C LEU A 296 -10.48 -14.58 22.26
N GLU A 297 -11.21 -13.82 21.44
CA GLU A 297 -10.76 -13.39 20.11
C GLU A 297 -9.47 -12.56 20.21
N GLU A 298 -9.45 -11.59 21.14
CA GLU A 298 -8.31 -10.70 21.35
C GLU A 298 -7.05 -11.47 21.78
N LEU A 299 -7.21 -12.36 22.77
CA LEU A 299 -6.13 -13.20 23.25
C LEU A 299 -5.58 -14.12 22.15
N ALA A 300 -6.46 -14.68 21.30
CA ALA A 300 -6.02 -15.52 20.19
C ALA A 300 -5.10 -14.75 19.22
N GLY A 301 -5.42 -13.48 18.91
CA GLY A 301 -4.55 -12.59 18.14
C GLY A 301 -3.24 -12.25 18.86
N ILE A 302 -3.29 -11.97 20.17
CA ILE A 302 -2.11 -11.67 20.98
C ILE A 302 -1.13 -12.85 20.99
N PHE A 303 -1.59 -14.09 21.14
CA PHE A 303 -0.70 -15.26 21.11
C PHE A 303 0.03 -15.43 19.77
N VAL A 304 -0.63 -15.11 18.65
CA VAL A 304 0.02 -15.08 17.33
C VAL A 304 1.13 -14.04 17.29
N VAL A 305 0.87 -12.83 17.80
CA VAL A 305 1.85 -11.74 17.83
C VAL A 305 3.03 -12.07 18.74
N VAL A 306 2.77 -12.58 19.95
CA VAL A 306 3.82 -13.00 20.89
C VAL A 306 4.67 -14.11 20.28
N SER A 307 4.06 -15.07 19.57
CA SER A 307 4.79 -16.12 18.86
C SER A 307 5.77 -15.55 17.82
N HIS A 308 5.36 -14.56 17.02
CA HIS A 308 6.26 -13.87 16.07
C HIS A 308 7.38 -13.09 16.79
N LEU A 309 7.09 -12.43 17.91
CA LEU A 309 8.12 -11.74 18.71
C LEU A 309 9.12 -12.72 19.34
N LEU A 310 8.68 -13.92 19.74
CA LEU A 310 9.57 -14.97 20.20
C LEU A 310 10.49 -15.45 19.06
N ILE A 311 9.95 -15.67 17.85
CA ILE A 311 10.75 -16.03 16.67
C ILE A 311 11.82 -14.97 16.40
N TRP A 312 11.44 -13.69 16.42
CA TRP A 312 12.37 -12.58 16.26
C TRP A 312 13.46 -12.60 17.34
N LYS A 313 13.08 -12.73 18.62
CA LYS A 313 14.00 -12.73 19.77
C LYS A 313 15.02 -13.87 19.68
N PHE A 314 14.59 -15.08 19.35
CA PHE A 314 15.46 -16.25 19.29
C PHE A 314 16.19 -16.44 17.94
N SER A 315 15.94 -15.59 16.95
CA SER A 315 16.63 -15.64 15.65
C SER A 315 18.14 -15.35 15.75
N LYS A 316 18.60 -14.68 16.82
CA LYS A 316 19.98 -14.25 17.09
C LYS A 316 20.63 -13.40 15.99
N VAL A 317 19.86 -12.95 15.00
CA VAL A 317 20.35 -12.16 13.86
C VAL A 317 20.96 -10.83 14.29
N GLN A 318 20.53 -10.29 15.45
CA GLN A 318 21.04 -9.05 16.02
C GLN A 318 22.52 -9.12 16.41
N HIS A 319 23.06 -10.33 16.62
CA HIS A 319 24.44 -10.56 17.01
C HIS A 319 25.34 -10.97 15.83
N LEU A 320 24.79 -11.01 14.60
CA LEU A 320 25.59 -11.27 13.42
C LEU A 320 26.39 -10.02 13.06
N GLU A 321 27.71 -10.11 13.24
CA GLU A 321 28.63 -9.12 12.71
C GLU A 321 28.60 -9.16 11.19
N VAL A 322 28.46 -7.98 10.57
CA VAL A 322 28.73 -7.85 9.13
C VAL A 322 30.25 -7.74 9.02
N PRO A 323 30.95 -8.68 8.37
CA PRO A 323 32.41 -8.61 8.29
C PRO A 323 32.84 -7.24 7.75
N GLU A 324 33.58 -6.48 8.57
CA GLU A 324 34.23 -5.25 8.13
C GLU A 324 35.42 -5.62 7.27
N LEU A 325 35.44 -5.13 6.04
CA LEU A 325 36.65 -4.99 5.24
C LEU A 325 37.30 -3.64 5.58
N LEU A 326 37.59 -3.42 6.87
CA LEU A 326 38.51 -2.37 7.32
C LEU A 326 39.90 -2.99 7.39
N ASP A 327 40.60 -3.05 6.25
CA ASP A 327 42.07 -3.02 6.12
C ASP A 327 42.51 -3.25 4.65
N ILE A 328 42.09 -2.36 3.74
CA ILE A 328 42.74 -2.23 2.41
C ILE A 328 43.50 -0.89 2.31
N HIS A 329 43.69 -0.13 3.40
CA HIS A 329 44.38 1.17 3.36
C HIS A 329 45.69 1.25 4.17
N SER A 330 46.29 0.11 4.55
CA SER A 330 47.62 0.07 5.18
C SER A 330 48.68 -0.65 4.33
N GLY A 331 48.78 -0.26 3.06
CA GLY A 331 49.93 -0.57 2.19
C GLY A 331 50.61 0.75 1.78
N PRO A 332 51.94 0.78 1.63
CA PRO A 332 52.66 2.01 1.30
C PRO A 332 52.14 2.64 0.02
N GLU A 333 51.98 3.96 0.03
CA GLU A 333 51.55 4.81 -1.07
C GLU A 333 52.31 4.51 -2.37
N GLN A 334 51.77 3.63 -3.21
CA GLN A 334 52.14 3.51 -4.62
C GLN A 334 51.02 2.75 -5.34
N GLU A 335 50.49 3.36 -6.41
CA GLU A 335 49.40 2.87 -7.30
C GLU A 335 47.95 3.23 -6.92
N ALA A 336 47.69 4.52 -6.72
CA ALA A 336 46.34 5.11 -6.81
C ALA A 336 45.84 5.23 -8.27
N ALA A 337 45.66 4.12 -8.99
CA ALA A 337 45.13 4.15 -10.35
C ALA A 337 44.04 3.12 -10.70
N SER A 338 43.66 2.18 -9.82
CA SER A 338 42.67 1.16 -10.19
C SER A 338 41.87 0.57 -9.03
N ALA A 339 41.32 1.39 -8.13
CA ALA A 339 40.35 0.91 -7.14
C ALA A 339 38.99 0.61 -7.82
N PRO A 340 38.38 -0.58 -7.64
CA PRO A 340 37.02 -0.84 -8.08
C PRO A 340 36.05 -0.01 -7.22
N LYS A 341 35.30 0.87 -7.87
CA LYS A 341 34.33 1.78 -7.24
C LYS A 341 33.22 1.00 -6.53
N CYS A 342 32.86 1.42 -5.31
CA CYS A 342 31.67 0.99 -4.58
C CYS A 342 30.42 1.07 -5.48
N SER A 343 29.91 -0.08 -5.93
CA SER A 343 28.72 -0.17 -6.78
C SER A 343 27.62 -1.09 -6.24
N GLU A 344 27.63 -1.44 -4.94
CA GLU A 344 26.72 -2.46 -4.37
C GLU A 344 25.61 -1.92 -3.45
N PHE A 345 25.00 -0.78 -3.79
CA PHE A 345 23.68 -0.40 -3.25
C PHE A 345 22.71 -0.16 -4.42
N GLY A 346 22.28 -1.24 -5.07
CA GLY A 346 21.42 -1.24 -6.28
C GLY A 346 19.97 -0.79 -6.09
N GLY A 347 19.61 -0.21 -4.94
CA GLY A 347 18.23 0.15 -4.58
C GLY A 347 17.87 1.64 -4.67
N HIS A 348 18.85 2.54 -4.87
CA HIS A 348 18.60 3.99 -4.76
C HIS A 348 19.11 4.74 -6.00
N ALA A 349 18.18 5.14 -6.88
CA ALA A 349 18.48 5.87 -8.12
C ALA A 349 19.34 7.13 -7.93
N LEU A 350 19.20 7.80 -6.79
CA LEU A 350 19.94 9.03 -6.46
C LEU A 350 21.26 8.78 -5.73
N ALA A 351 21.56 7.56 -5.24
CA ALA A 351 22.77 7.30 -4.46
C ALA A 351 24.07 7.58 -5.24
N PRO A 352 24.19 7.22 -6.54
CA PRO A 352 25.38 7.57 -7.34
C PRO A 352 25.51 9.07 -7.65
N ILE A 353 24.43 9.85 -7.52
CA ILE A 353 24.37 11.28 -7.89
C ILE A 353 24.55 12.17 -6.65
N SER A 354 23.95 11.79 -5.52
CA SER A 354 23.79 12.63 -4.32
C SER A 354 24.20 11.93 -3.01
N GLY A 355 24.79 10.73 -3.08
CA GLY A 355 25.19 9.98 -1.88
C GLY A 355 24.04 9.31 -1.11
N GLY A 356 22.79 9.47 -1.54
CA GLY A 356 21.60 8.84 -0.95
C GLY A 356 20.38 9.78 -1.02
N ALA A 357 19.18 9.27 -0.69
CA ALA A 357 17.97 10.10 -0.61
C ALA A 357 17.90 10.83 0.73
N ILE A 358 18.60 11.95 0.85
CA ILE A 358 18.48 12.87 1.98
C ILE A 358 17.41 13.91 1.60
N LEU A 359 16.23 13.79 2.21
CA LEU A 359 15.06 14.64 1.96
C LEU A 359 14.61 15.33 3.26
N ASN A 360 15.59 15.73 4.08
CA ASN A 360 15.35 16.32 5.39
C ASN A 360 16.55 17.19 5.79
N PRO A 361 16.33 18.51 5.99
CA PRO A 361 17.38 19.45 6.38
C PRO A 361 18.16 19.05 7.64
N ALA A 362 17.49 18.41 8.61
CA ALA A 362 18.15 17.95 9.83
C ALA A 362 19.09 16.77 9.56
N ILE A 363 18.74 15.88 8.63
CA ILE A 363 19.59 14.75 8.22
C ILE A 363 20.76 15.27 7.35
N ALA A 364 20.47 16.20 6.45
CA ALA A 364 21.46 16.87 5.60
C ALA A 364 22.55 17.59 6.41
N LEU A 365 22.20 18.19 7.55
CA LEU A 365 23.16 18.80 8.47
C LEU A 365 23.86 17.76 9.34
N GLY A 366 23.13 16.78 9.87
CA GLY A 366 23.65 15.83 10.85
C GLY A 366 24.74 14.90 10.31
N LEU A 367 24.59 14.41 9.08
CA LEU A 367 25.55 13.48 8.45
C LEU A 367 26.97 14.08 8.30
N PRO A 368 27.13 15.32 7.81
CA PRO A 368 28.42 15.99 7.77
C PRO A 368 29.12 16.17 9.10
N PHE A 369 28.41 16.37 10.22
CA PHE A 369 29.05 16.51 11.54
C PHE A 369 29.69 15.21 12.04
N ILE A 370 29.28 14.06 11.49
CA ILE A 370 29.83 12.75 11.82
C ILE A 370 31.08 12.45 10.99
N SER A 371 31.14 12.95 9.74
CA SER A 371 32.33 12.85 8.87
C SER A 371 33.22 14.08 9.04
N HIS A 372 34.39 13.96 9.67
CA HIS A 372 35.28 15.12 9.86
C HIS A 372 35.79 15.65 8.49
N GLY A 373 35.62 16.95 8.19
CA GLY A 373 36.22 17.60 7.01
C GLY A 373 35.29 18.51 6.17
N SER A 374 35.56 18.59 4.86
CA SER A 374 34.92 19.47 3.85
C SER A 374 33.46 19.15 3.53
N THR A 375 32.86 18.15 4.19
CA THR A 375 31.49 17.66 3.99
C THR A 375 30.41 18.57 4.60
N VAL A 376 30.76 19.42 5.58
CA VAL A 376 29.81 20.36 6.24
C VAL A 376 29.23 21.37 5.24
N MET A 377 30.06 21.86 4.30
CA MET A 377 29.60 22.78 3.26
C MET A 377 28.62 22.12 2.28
N PHE A 378 28.78 20.82 2.00
CA PHE A 378 27.82 20.05 1.21
C PHE A 378 26.49 19.87 1.96
N GLY A 379 26.52 19.62 3.27
CA GLY A 379 25.31 19.57 4.09
C GLY A 379 24.51 20.87 4.09
N ILE A 380 25.20 22.01 4.21
CA ILE A 380 24.56 23.33 4.10
C ILE A 380 23.94 23.53 2.71
N ALA A 381 24.64 23.13 1.65
CA ALA A 381 24.11 23.21 0.29
C ALA A 381 22.83 22.36 0.11
N TYR A 382 22.77 21.16 0.72
CA TYR A 382 21.58 20.31 0.71
C TYR A 382 20.41 20.97 1.43
N VAL A 383 20.64 21.55 2.62
CA VAL A 383 19.60 22.29 3.34
C VAL A 383 19.05 23.43 2.50
N VAL A 384 19.91 24.22 1.87
CA VAL A 384 19.48 25.34 1.03
C VAL A 384 18.64 24.82 -0.15
N ALA A 385 19.08 23.75 -0.80
CA ALA A 385 18.32 23.14 -1.90
C ALA A 385 16.95 22.60 -1.46
N GLU A 386 16.88 21.93 -0.31
CA GLU A 386 15.63 21.41 0.27
C GLU A 386 14.67 22.54 0.65
N LEU A 387 15.18 23.63 1.25
CA LEU A 387 14.38 24.81 1.58
C LEU A 387 13.88 25.54 0.33
N LEU A 388 14.71 25.66 -0.71
CA LEU A 388 14.29 26.19 -2.00
C LEU A 388 13.20 25.32 -2.64
N GLY A 389 13.35 23.99 -2.58
CA GLY A 389 12.33 23.05 -3.00
C GLY A 389 11.01 23.23 -2.25
N ALA A 390 11.06 23.42 -0.93
CA ALA A 390 9.89 23.70 -0.11
C ALA A 390 9.21 25.03 -0.49
N LEU A 391 9.98 26.10 -0.73
CA LEU A 391 9.46 27.39 -1.18
C LEU A 391 8.77 27.30 -2.55
N ILE A 392 9.37 26.57 -3.50
CA ILE A 392 8.75 26.28 -4.78
C ILE A 392 7.44 25.50 -4.57
N GLY A 393 7.43 24.50 -3.68
CA GLY A 393 6.24 23.74 -3.31
C GLY A 393 5.09 24.62 -2.80
N VAL A 394 5.38 25.58 -1.90
CA VAL A 394 4.39 26.55 -1.40
C VAL A 394 3.84 27.39 -2.54
N ARG A 395 4.70 27.93 -3.41
CA ARG A 395 4.24 28.76 -4.55
C ARG A 395 3.42 27.97 -5.56
N LEU A 396 3.79 26.72 -5.85
CA LEU A 396 2.99 25.84 -6.71
C LEU A 396 1.65 25.54 -6.06
N PHE A 397 1.60 25.28 -4.75
CA PHE A 397 0.36 25.07 -4.01
C PHE A 397 -0.58 26.28 -4.13
N GLU A 398 -0.06 27.49 -3.92
CA GLU A 398 -0.81 28.74 -4.06
C GLU A 398 -1.33 28.92 -5.49
N ILE A 399 -0.46 28.80 -6.52
CA ILE A 399 -0.86 28.99 -7.93
C ILE A 399 -1.92 27.98 -8.35
N LEU A 400 -1.77 26.71 -7.97
CA LEU A 400 -2.72 25.65 -8.33
C LEU A 400 -4.08 25.80 -7.66
N ARG A 401 -4.16 26.58 -6.57
CA ARG A 401 -5.39 26.84 -5.80
C ARG A 401 -5.84 28.30 -5.83
N ALA A 402 -5.12 29.16 -6.55
CA ALA A 402 -5.47 30.57 -6.73
C ALA A 402 -6.79 30.66 -7.50
N GLY A 403 -7.87 30.98 -6.78
CA GLY A 403 -9.24 31.04 -7.28
C GLY A 403 -10.20 29.99 -6.72
N SER A 404 -9.76 29.08 -5.83
CA SER A 404 -10.69 28.27 -5.01
C SER A 404 -11.20 29.01 -3.77
N GLU A 405 -10.62 30.15 -3.43
CA GLU A 405 -10.99 30.98 -2.27
C GLU A 405 -12.19 31.89 -2.53
N ASP A 406 -12.52 32.16 -3.80
CA ASP A 406 -13.66 33.02 -4.18
C ASP A 406 -15.03 32.28 -4.12
N CYS A 407 -15.06 30.98 -3.82
CA CYS A 407 -16.30 30.22 -3.62
C CYS A 407 -16.83 30.41 -2.19
N CYS A 408 -17.32 31.62 -1.90
CA CYS A 408 -18.06 31.92 -0.67
C CYS A 408 -19.42 32.55 -1.00
N CYS A 409 -20.35 31.79 -1.58
CA CYS A 409 -21.79 32.11 -1.58
C CYS A 409 -22.62 30.80 -1.58
N ASP A 410 -23.59 30.69 -0.68
CA ASP A 410 -24.72 29.73 -0.64
C ASP A 410 -24.53 28.20 -0.54
N ILE A 411 -25.31 27.60 0.37
CA ILE A 411 -25.32 26.17 0.74
C ILE A 411 -25.75 25.25 -0.43
N GLU A 412 -26.50 25.77 -1.41
CA GLU A 412 -26.87 25.03 -2.62
C GLU A 412 -25.68 24.87 -3.59
N GLU A 413 -24.73 25.82 -3.59
CA GLU A 413 -23.52 25.78 -4.41
C GLU A 413 -22.42 24.89 -3.78
N TYR A 414 -22.53 24.56 -2.49
CA TYR A 414 -21.65 23.60 -1.80
C TYR A 414 -21.72 22.17 -2.37
N LEU A 415 -22.76 21.86 -3.16
CA LEU A 415 -22.94 20.59 -3.86
C LEU A 415 -22.32 20.59 -5.27
N GLU A 416 -22.02 21.76 -5.86
CA GLU A 416 -21.26 21.88 -7.10
C GLU A 416 -19.79 22.17 -6.79
N MET A 417 -18.95 21.15 -6.93
CA MET A 417 -17.50 21.30 -6.81
C MET A 417 -17.00 22.43 -7.71
N CYS A 418 -16.51 23.54 -7.14
CA CYS A 418 -15.88 24.63 -7.89
C CYS A 418 -14.78 24.06 -8.81
N VAL A 419 -15.04 24.07 -10.12
CA VAL A 419 -14.13 23.49 -11.12
C VAL A 419 -12.88 24.36 -11.22
N PRO A 420 -11.67 23.83 -10.98
CA PRO A 420 -10.45 24.62 -11.08
C PRO A 420 -10.25 25.21 -12.48
N ARG A 421 -9.65 26.40 -12.56
CA ARG A 421 -9.34 27.08 -13.83
C ARG A 421 -8.48 26.18 -14.72
N LEU A 422 -8.65 26.25 -16.04
CA LEU A 422 -7.92 25.42 -17.00
C LEU A 422 -6.40 25.53 -16.83
N SER A 423 -5.86 26.73 -16.58
CA SER A 423 -4.41 26.91 -16.34
C SER A 423 -3.88 26.10 -15.16
N ALA A 424 -4.62 26.03 -14.04
CA ALA A 424 -4.27 25.22 -12.88
C ALA A 424 -4.34 23.72 -13.19
N ARG A 425 -5.35 23.30 -13.96
CA ARG A 425 -5.50 21.92 -14.43
C ARG A 425 -4.33 21.49 -15.32
N LEU A 426 -3.94 22.34 -16.27
CA LEU A 426 -2.80 22.10 -17.17
C LEU A 426 -1.47 22.06 -16.41
N LEU A 427 -1.26 22.99 -15.49
CA LEU A 427 -0.08 22.97 -14.62
C LEU A 427 -0.05 21.69 -13.78
N GLY A 428 -1.20 21.27 -13.25
CA GLY A 428 -1.33 20.02 -12.51
C GLY A 428 -0.93 18.79 -13.33
N GLU A 429 -1.48 18.66 -14.54
CA GLU A 429 -1.12 17.58 -15.48
C GLU A 429 0.37 17.58 -15.84
N GLY A 430 0.93 18.76 -16.13
CA GLY A 430 2.35 18.91 -16.43
C GLY A 430 3.25 18.53 -15.25
N LEU A 431 2.93 18.97 -14.03
CA LEU A 431 3.72 18.66 -12.82
C LEU A 431 3.67 17.19 -12.45
N GLY A 432 2.49 16.56 -12.52
CA GLY A 432 2.36 15.14 -12.24
C GLY A 432 3.12 14.27 -13.25
N THR A 433 3.03 14.61 -14.54
CA THR A 433 3.83 13.92 -15.58
C THR A 433 5.32 14.20 -15.42
N PHE A 434 5.73 15.43 -15.10
CA PHE A 434 7.12 15.78 -14.82
C PHE A 434 7.70 14.89 -13.70
N ALA A 435 7.03 14.82 -12.55
CA ALA A 435 7.50 14.04 -11.41
C ALA A 435 7.62 12.53 -11.73
N LEU A 436 6.64 11.98 -12.46
CA LEU A 436 6.67 10.60 -12.94
C LEU A 436 7.87 10.35 -13.86
N VAL A 437 8.02 11.15 -14.92
CA VAL A 437 9.07 10.99 -15.93
C VAL A 437 10.46 11.26 -15.36
N PHE A 438 10.59 12.26 -14.48
CA PHE A 438 11.83 12.58 -13.81
C PHE A 438 12.29 11.43 -12.92
N THR A 439 11.37 10.90 -12.11
CA THR A 439 11.64 9.74 -11.24
C THR A 439 12.01 8.51 -12.05
N PHE A 440 11.21 8.18 -13.08
CA PHE A 440 11.50 7.07 -13.99
C PHE A 440 12.87 7.23 -14.64
N GLY A 441 13.15 8.38 -15.25
CA GLY A 441 14.40 8.69 -15.95
C GLY A 441 15.63 8.58 -15.05
N LEU A 442 15.57 9.12 -13.83
CA LEU A 442 16.66 8.99 -12.84
C LEU A 442 16.90 7.52 -12.45
N ASN A 443 15.84 6.73 -12.29
CA ASN A 443 15.95 5.30 -12.01
C ASN A 443 16.58 4.53 -13.18
N VAL A 444 16.23 4.89 -14.42
CA VAL A 444 16.82 4.27 -15.60
C VAL A 444 18.31 4.60 -15.73
N ILE A 445 18.71 5.87 -15.60
CA ILE A 445 20.15 6.24 -15.67
C ILE A 445 20.95 5.71 -14.48
N GLY A 446 20.31 5.57 -13.32
CA GLY A 446 20.88 5.01 -12.10
C GLY A 446 20.80 3.48 -12.03
N GLN A 447 20.25 2.82 -13.05
CA GLN A 447 20.07 1.35 -13.13
C GLN A 447 19.40 0.74 -11.91
N SER A 448 18.42 1.43 -11.33
CA SER A 448 17.77 0.95 -10.12
C SER A 448 16.83 -0.21 -10.40
N GLU A 449 16.98 -1.32 -9.67
CA GLU A 449 16.02 -2.43 -9.68
C GLU A 449 14.64 -1.99 -9.16
N ALA A 450 14.58 -0.87 -8.41
CA ALA A 450 13.37 -0.29 -7.87
C ALA A 450 12.66 0.68 -8.84
N THR A 451 12.99 0.69 -10.14
CA THR A 451 12.40 1.61 -11.13
C THR A 451 10.88 1.58 -11.11
N ALA A 452 10.27 0.39 -11.18
CA ALA A 452 8.82 0.22 -11.15
C ALA A 452 8.21 0.73 -9.84
N TRP A 453 8.88 0.48 -8.71
CA TRP A 453 8.42 0.93 -7.39
C TRP A 453 8.46 2.44 -7.24
N SER A 454 9.58 3.06 -7.62
CA SER A 454 9.76 4.50 -7.54
C SER A 454 8.80 5.25 -8.47
N ALA A 455 8.63 4.78 -9.72
CA ALA A 455 7.70 5.38 -10.67
C ALA A 455 6.23 5.28 -10.19
N ALA A 456 5.83 4.12 -9.66
CA ALA A 456 4.51 3.94 -9.07
C ALA A 456 4.30 4.85 -7.85
N ALA A 457 5.28 4.94 -6.94
CA ALA A 457 5.20 5.80 -5.77
C ALA A 457 5.09 7.29 -6.13
N ALA A 458 5.86 7.74 -7.13
CA ALA A 458 5.76 9.10 -7.67
C ALA A 458 4.35 9.35 -8.24
N LEU A 459 3.83 8.42 -9.06
CA LEU A 459 2.49 8.54 -9.62
C LEU A 459 1.40 8.61 -8.53
N ILE A 460 1.44 7.71 -7.54
CA ILE A 460 0.49 7.69 -6.41
C ILE A 460 0.50 9.03 -5.68
N SER A 461 1.70 9.53 -5.36
CA SER A 461 1.88 10.78 -4.63
C SER A 461 1.27 11.95 -5.41
N MET A 462 1.53 12.03 -6.72
CA MET A 462 0.99 13.10 -7.56
C MET A 462 -0.51 12.97 -7.79
N ILE A 463 -1.06 11.76 -7.89
CA ILE A 463 -2.51 11.55 -8.01
C ILE A 463 -3.22 12.06 -6.75
N TYR A 464 -2.71 11.75 -5.56
CA TYR A 464 -3.31 12.27 -4.33
C TYR A 464 -3.12 13.78 -4.16
N ALA A 465 -1.98 14.33 -4.58
CA ALA A 465 -1.71 15.77 -4.47
C ALA A 465 -2.55 16.62 -5.43
N LEU A 466 -2.72 16.16 -6.67
CA LEU A 466 -3.24 16.96 -7.80
C LEU A 466 -4.52 16.40 -8.43
N GLY A 467 -4.99 15.21 -8.03
CA GLY A 467 -6.19 14.58 -8.60
C GLY A 467 -7.46 15.42 -8.45
N LYS A 468 -7.59 16.17 -7.34
CA LYS A 468 -8.71 17.12 -7.16
C LYS A 468 -8.59 18.38 -8.03
N ILE A 469 -7.40 18.68 -8.55
CA ILE A 469 -7.17 19.84 -9.42
C ILE A 469 -7.48 19.46 -10.86
N SER A 470 -6.77 18.47 -11.42
CA SER A 470 -6.86 18.14 -12.85
C SER A 470 -7.58 16.82 -13.18
N GLY A 471 -7.86 15.99 -12.17
CA GLY A 471 -8.24 14.58 -12.36
C GLY A 471 -7.04 13.62 -12.26
N GLY A 472 -5.81 14.13 -12.36
CA GLY A 472 -4.57 13.39 -12.16
C GLY A 472 -4.32 12.31 -13.21
N TYR A 473 -4.50 12.63 -14.51
CA TYR A 473 -4.38 11.63 -15.57
C TYR A 473 -2.91 11.33 -15.90
N PHE A 474 -2.09 12.37 -16.00
CA PHE A 474 -0.63 12.35 -16.22
C PHE A 474 -0.15 11.47 -17.38
N ASN A 475 -1.06 11.10 -18.29
CA ASN A 475 -0.87 10.10 -19.31
C ASN A 475 -1.82 10.38 -20.49
N PRO A 476 -1.29 10.61 -21.71
CA PRO A 476 -2.12 10.88 -22.88
C PRO A 476 -3.10 9.74 -23.23
N ALA A 477 -2.72 8.48 -23.02
CA ALA A 477 -3.60 7.33 -23.27
C ALA A 477 -4.74 7.23 -22.25
N VAL A 478 -4.48 7.58 -20.98
CA VAL A 478 -5.52 7.68 -19.94
C VAL A 478 -6.46 8.85 -20.23
N THR A 479 -5.90 10.00 -20.60
CA THR A 479 -6.67 11.20 -20.99
C THR A 479 -7.60 10.88 -22.16
N LEU A 480 -7.09 10.19 -23.18
CA LEU A 480 -7.86 9.69 -24.31
C LEU A 480 -9.00 8.77 -23.84
N ALA A 481 -8.72 7.81 -22.94
CA ALA A 481 -9.74 6.90 -22.43
C ALA A 481 -10.87 7.64 -21.70
N VAL A 482 -10.54 8.67 -20.91
CA VAL A 482 -11.54 9.49 -20.21
C VAL A 482 -12.39 10.30 -21.19
N VAL A 483 -11.77 10.96 -22.18
CA VAL A 483 -12.50 11.70 -23.21
C VAL A 483 -13.43 10.77 -24.00
N LEU A 484 -12.92 9.63 -24.46
CA LEU A 484 -13.67 8.65 -25.25
C LEU A 484 -14.73 7.90 -24.44
N SER A 485 -14.66 7.92 -23.10
CA SER A 485 -15.74 7.41 -22.26
C SER A 485 -17.03 8.20 -22.44
N GLY A 486 -17.00 9.43 -22.96
CA GLY A 486 -18.21 10.16 -23.37
C GLY A 486 -19.13 10.58 -22.21
N ARG A 487 -18.62 10.58 -20.96
CA ARG A 487 -19.38 10.94 -19.74
C ARG A 487 -19.11 12.37 -19.26
N SER A 488 -18.64 13.25 -20.14
CA SER A 488 -18.33 14.66 -19.84
C SER A 488 -17.37 14.90 -18.66
N LYS A 489 -16.55 13.90 -18.30
CA LYS A 489 -15.52 14.02 -17.24
C LYS A 489 -14.30 14.83 -17.71
N CYS A 490 -14.04 14.85 -19.00
CA CYS A 490 -13.03 15.67 -19.65
C CYS A 490 -13.54 16.02 -21.06
N SER A 491 -13.57 17.30 -21.42
CA SER A 491 -13.96 17.73 -22.77
C SER A 491 -12.87 17.34 -23.78
N VAL A 492 -13.22 17.25 -25.07
CA VAL A 492 -12.24 16.96 -26.12
C VAL A 492 -11.14 18.02 -26.18
N GLY A 493 -11.51 19.30 -26.03
CA GLY A 493 -10.56 20.42 -26.01
C GLY A 493 -9.61 20.36 -24.81
N ASP A 494 -10.15 20.11 -23.61
CA ASP A 494 -9.35 19.92 -22.40
C ASP A 494 -8.42 18.72 -22.54
N GLY A 495 -8.89 17.63 -23.15
CA GLY A 495 -8.09 16.44 -23.39
C GLY A 495 -6.86 16.71 -24.25
N PHE A 496 -6.99 17.47 -25.35
CA PHE A 496 -5.84 17.88 -26.15
C PHE A 496 -4.88 18.78 -25.37
N ALA A 497 -5.42 19.75 -24.62
CA ALA A 497 -4.61 20.65 -23.81
C ALA A 497 -3.84 19.87 -22.72
N TYR A 498 -4.47 18.90 -22.08
CA TYR A 498 -3.87 17.98 -21.11
C TYR A 498 -2.72 17.19 -21.73
N CYS A 499 -2.93 16.55 -22.88
CA CYS A 499 -1.88 15.83 -23.60
C CYS A 499 -0.69 16.75 -23.93
N GLY A 500 -0.94 18.01 -24.31
CA GLY A 500 0.09 19.02 -24.51
C GLY A 500 0.87 19.34 -23.24
N ALA A 501 0.18 19.59 -22.12
CA ALA A 501 0.81 19.86 -20.83
C ALA A 501 1.65 18.68 -20.31
N GLN A 502 1.13 17.46 -20.45
CA GLN A 502 1.83 16.22 -20.11
C GLN A 502 3.11 16.06 -20.95
N ALA A 503 3.04 16.34 -22.26
CA ALA A 503 4.22 16.31 -23.13
C ALA A 503 5.28 17.36 -22.71
N VAL A 504 4.86 18.57 -22.37
CA VAL A 504 5.78 19.62 -21.86
C VAL A 504 6.46 19.16 -20.56
N GLY A 505 5.70 18.63 -19.61
CA GLY A 505 6.24 18.08 -18.35
C GLY A 505 7.24 16.94 -18.59
N ALA A 506 6.92 16.03 -19.52
CA ALA A 506 7.80 14.92 -19.88
C ALA A 506 9.09 15.37 -20.57
N ILE A 507 9.01 16.32 -21.50
CA ILE A 507 10.19 16.88 -22.19
C ILE A 507 11.09 17.58 -21.18
N ALA A 508 10.54 18.42 -20.30
CA ALA A 508 11.30 19.11 -19.26
C ALA A 508 12.05 18.11 -18.35
N ALA A 509 11.36 17.06 -17.89
CA ALA A 509 12.00 15.99 -17.12
C ALA A 509 13.10 15.27 -17.91
N GLY A 510 12.86 14.94 -19.18
CA GLY A 510 13.83 14.27 -20.05
C GLY A 510 15.10 15.09 -20.28
N VAL A 511 14.97 16.41 -20.50
CA VAL A 511 16.10 17.34 -20.62
C VAL A 511 16.94 17.34 -19.34
N ILE A 512 16.30 17.52 -18.17
CA ILE A 512 17.02 17.57 -16.89
C ILE A 512 17.73 16.24 -16.61
N VAL A 513 17.09 15.10 -16.85
CA VAL A 513 17.70 13.77 -16.68
C VAL A 513 18.89 13.58 -17.63
N ALA A 514 18.84 14.12 -18.85
CA ALA A 514 19.98 14.08 -19.77
C ALA A 514 21.20 14.83 -19.20
N GLU A 515 21.00 16.01 -18.60
CA GLU A 515 22.06 16.77 -17.92
C GLU A 515 22.70 15.98 -16.76
N TYR A 516 21.89 15.36 -15.90
CA TYR A 516 22.40 14.51 -14.81
C TYR A 516 23.28 13.37 -15.32
N ARG A 517 22.93 12.81 -16.49
CA ARG A 517 23.71 11.73 -17.09
C ARG A 517 25.06 12.20 -17.60
N PHE A 518 25.19 13.43 -18.11
CA PHE A 518 26.48 14.00 -18.50
C PHE A 518 27.40 14.22 -17.30
N ALA A 519 26.84 14.56 -16.13
CA ALA A 519 27.59 14.86 -14.92
C ALA A 519 28.06 13.61 -14.15
N ALA A 520 27.48 12.42 -14.36
CA ALA A 520 27.74 11.21 -13.58
C ALA A 520 28.78 10.27 -14.26
N PRO A 521 30.04 10.17 -13.78
CA PRO A 521 31.11 9.37 -14.40
C PRO A 521 30.94 7.85 -14.27
N THR A 522 29.81 7.36 -13.77
CA THR A 522 29.46 5.95 -13.59
C THR A 522 28.20 5.55 -14.37
N ALA A 523 27.50 6.49 -15.03
CA ALA A 523 26.27 6.25 -15.79
C ALA A 523 26.53 5.73 -17.23
N TRP A 524 27.55 4.88 -17.40
CA TRP A 524 28.11 4.46 -18.69
C TRP A 524 27.39 3.28 -19.37
N ARG A 525 26.10 3.08 -19.11
CA ARG A 525 25.32 2.19 -19.96
C ARG A 525 24.38 3.02 -20.83
N PRO A 526 24.26 2.72 -22.14
CA PRO A 526 23.17 3.26 -22.93
C PRO A 526 21.87 3.04 -22.14
N VAL A 527 21.01 4.06 -22.06
CA VAL A 527 19.59 3.80 -21.86
C VAL A 527 19.18 3.02 -23.08
N THR A 528 19.34 1.70 -23.02
CA THR A 528 19.00 0.84 -24.12
C THR A 528 17.52 1.02 -24.30
N LEU A 529 17.15 1.59 -25.45
CA LEU A 529 15.78 1.46 -25.92
C LEU A 529 15.41 -0.01 -25.82
N PRO A 530 14.17 -0.33 -25.46
CA PRO A 530 13.79 -1.70 -25.21
C PRO A 530 14.07 -2.55 -26.45
N SER A 531 14.34 -3.84 -26.23
CA SER A 531 14.84 -4.76 -27.25
C SER A 531 13.77 -5.17 -28.28
N TRP A 532 13.16 -4.19 -28.95
CA TRP A 532 12.21 -4.40 -30.05
C TRP A 532 12.87 -5.09 -31.24
N GLN A 533 14.20 -4.98 -31.35
CA GLN A 533 15.01 -5.74 -32.30
C GLN A 533 15.04 -7.24 -31.96
N GLU A 534 14.93 -7.60 -30.67
CA GLU A 534 14.93 -8.99 -30.20
C GLU A 534 13.51 -9.59 -30.16
N TYR A 535 12.52 -8.82 -29.71
CA TYR A 535 11.15 -9.31 -29.49
C TYR A 535 10.14 -8.96 -30.61
N GLY A 536 10.49 -8.04 -31.50
CA GLY A 536 9.63 -7.56 -32.58
C GLY A 536 8.60 -6.50 -32.14
N VAL A 537 8.29 -5.58 -33.05
CA VAL A 537 7.42 -4.40 -32.84
C VAL A 537 6.03 -4.79 -32.34
N ALA A 538 5.42 -5.83 -32.92
CA ALA A 538 4.06 -6.25 -32.58
C ALA A 538 3.98 -6.82 -31.17
N THR A 539 4.92 -7.66 -30.77
CA THR A 539 4.96 -8.28 -29.43
C THR A 539 5.05 -7.21 -28.35
N VAL A 540 6.01 -6.29 -28.51
CA VAL A 540 6.21 -5.24 -27.51
C VAL A 540 5.04 -4.26 -27.50
N GLY A 541 4.55 -3.88 -28.68
CA GLY A 541 3.39 -3.00 -28.83
C GLY A 541 2.12 -3.58 -28.20
N ILE A 542 1.81 -4.85 -28.44
CA ILE A 542 0.64 -5.51 -27.83
C ILE A 542 0.75 -5.52 -26.31
N ALA A 543 1.92 -5.88 -25.76
CA ALA A 543 2.12 -5.94 -24.33
C ALA A 543 1.94 -4.56 -23.66
N GLU A 544 2.57 -3.53 -24.22
CA GLU A 544 2.40 -2.14 -23.77
C GLU A 544 0.94 -1.66 -23.89
N GLY A 545 0.26 -2.02 -24.99
CA GLY A 545 -1.16 -1.72 -25.18
C GLY A 545 -2.07 -2.39 -24.15
N VAL A 546 -1.84 -3.67 -23.82
CA VAL A 546 -2.64 -4.41 -22.83
C VAL A 546 -2.47 -3.84 -21.42
N PHE A 547 -1.24 -3.56 -20.99
CA PHE A 547 -1.03 -2.98 -19.67
C PHE A 547 -1.50 -1.53 -19.59
N THR A 548 -1.42 -0.76 -20.69
CA THR A 548 -2.02 0.58 -20.78
C THR A 548 -3.54 0.52 -20.74
N LEU A 549 -4.16 -0.49 -21.36
CA LEU A 549 -5.59 -0.76 -21.25
C LEU A 549 -5.98 -0.98 -19.80
N VAL A 550 -5.26 -1.85 -19.07
CA VAL A 550 -5.56 -2.12 -17.65
C VAL A 550 -5.42 -0.84 -16.83
N LEU A 551 -4.35 -0.08 -17.01
CA LEU A 551 -4.12 1.20 -16.34
C LEU A 551 -5.27 2.19 -16.59
N ALA A 552 -5.63 2.43 -17.86
CA ALA A 552 -6.68 3.35 -18.24
C ALA A 552 -8.08 2.88 -17.77
N TYR A 553 -8.33 1.57 -17.80
CA TYR A 553 -9.56 0.96 -17.30
C TYR A 553 -9.70 1.16 -15.79
N VAL A 554 -8.62 0.97 -15.02
CA VAL A 554 -8.61 1.19 -13.56
C VAL A 554 -8.81 2.67 -13.24
N VAL A 555 -8.23 3.60 -14.01
CA VAL A 555 -8.52 5.03 -13.85
C VAL A 555 -10.02 5.29 -14.05
N LEU A 556 -10.62 4.75 -15.12
CA LEU A 556 -12.04 4.90 -15.36
C LEU A 556 -12.89 4.32 -14.22
N ALA A 557 -12.63 3.05 -13.84
CA ALA A 557 -13.40 2.30 -12.84
C ALA A 557 -13.23 2.81 -11.41
N CYS A 558 -12.07 3.34 -11.03
CA CYS A 558 -11.81 3.75 -9.66
C CYS A 558 -11.88 5.27 -9.47
N SER A 559 -11.55 6.07 -10.48
CA SER A 559 -11.37 7.51 -10.32
C SER A 559 -12.48 8.35 -10.94
N THR A 560 -13.27 7.77 -11.85
CA THR A 560 -14.24 8.55 -12.64
C THR A 560 -15.68 8.07 -12.51
N VAL A 561 -15.94 6.93 -11.85
CA VAL A 561 -17.28 6.44 -11.55
C VAL A 561 -17.97 7.38 -10.57
N THR A 562 -19.30 7.49 -10.69
CA THR A 562 -20.08 8.32 -9.78
C THR A 562 -20.20 7.60 -8.44
N VAL A 563 -19.68 8.22 -7.38
CA VAL A 563 -19.79 7.67 -6.03
C VAL A 563 -21.26 7.69 -5.64
N LEU A 564 -21.87 6.52 -5.46
CA LEU A 564 -23.25 6.41 -5.00
C LEU A 564 -23.40 7.16 -3.66
N PRO A 565 -24.44 8.01 -3.48
CA PRO A 565 -24.68 8.75 -2.24
C PRO A 565 -24.77 7.88 -0.98
N ALA A 566 -24.93 6.56 -1.14
CA ALA A 566 -25.01 5.56 -0.08
C ALA A 566 -23.65 5.11 0.50
N THR A 567 -22.52 5.58 -0.05
CA THR A 567 -21.20 5.32 0.56
C THR A 567 -20.87 6.43 1.56
N LYS A 568 -20.83 6.08 2.86
CA LYS A 568 -20.54 7.01 3.97
C LYS A 568 -19.15 7.67 3.85
N THR A 569 -18.25 7.07 3.07
CA THR A 569 -16.97 7.68 2.67
C THR A 569 -17.14 8.48 1.38
N ARG A 570 -17.27 9.81 1.48
CA ARG A 570 -17.24 10.73 0.32
C ARG A 570 -15.91 10.72 -0.47
N GLN A 571 -14.87 10.06 0.04
CA GLN A 571 -13.57 9.96 -0.62
C GLN A 571 -13.25 8.50 -0.92
N ASN A 572 -13.12 8.17 -2.20
CA ASN A 572 -12.45 6.97 -2.63
C ASN A 572 -10.96 7.13 -2.26
N PHE A 573 -10.46 6.40 -1.26
CA PHE A 573 -9.05 6.50 -0.84
C PHE A 573 -8.14 5.48 -1.53
N TYR A 574 -8.69 4.55 -2.32
CA TYR A 574 -7.90 3.48 -2.93
C TYR A 574 -7.55 3.74 -4.41
N PHE A 575 -8.21 4.69 -5.08
CA PHE A 575 -8.03 4.90 -6.53
C PHE A 575 -6.57 5.21 -6.93
N GLY A 576 -5.90 6.13 -6.22
CA GLY A 576 -4.50 6.46 -6.51
C GLY A 576 -3.58 5.26 -6.33
N LEU A 577 -3.81 4.47 -5.28
CA LEU A 577 -3.08 3.24 -5.01
C LEU A 577 -3.32 2.17 -6.09
N ALA A 578 -4.57 1.99 -6.53
CA ALA A 578 -4.93 1.06 -7.60
C ALA A 578 -4.27 1.43 -8.94
N VAL A 579 -4.29 2.72 -9.30
CA VAL A 579 -3.64 3.25 -10.51
C VAL A 579 -2.12 3.07 -10.43
N GLY A 580 -1.51 3.39 -9.29
CA GLY A 580 -0.08 3.18 -9.04
C GLY A 580 0.34 1.72 -9.15
N PHE A 581 -0.43 0.79 -8.58
CA PHE A 581 -0.13 -0.63 -8.68
C PHE A 581 -0.27 -1.17 -10.11
N CYS A 582 -1.12 -0.59 -10.96
CA CYS A 582 -1.11 -0.95 -12.39
C CYS A 582 0.23 -0.62 -13.06
N VAL A 583 0.79 0.56 -12.76
CA VAL A 583 2.12 0.96 -13.25
C VAL A 583 3.21 0.06 -12.66
N MET A 584 3.12 -0.30 -11.38
CA MET A 584 4.02 -1.27 -10.77
C MET A 584 4.00 -2.61 -11.50
N THR A 585 2.80 -3.19 -11.69
CA THR A 585 2.65 -4.50 -12.32
C THR A 585 3.21 -4.49 -13.74
N GLY A 586 2.86 -3.49 -14.56
CA GLY A 586 3.40 -3.40 -15.91
C GLY A 586 4.89 -3.08 -15.94
N GLY A 587 5.41 -2.28 -15.02
CA GLY A 587 6.85 -2.00 -14.87
C GLY A 587 7.66 -3.25 -14.49
N CYS A 588 7.20 -4.03 -13.51
CA CYS A 588 7.84 -5.29 -13.12
C CYS A 588 7.72 -6.37 -14.20
N THR A 589 6.63 -6.39 -14.96
CA THR A 589 6.38 -7.43 -15.98
C THR A 589 7.09 -7.12 -17.29
N LEU A 590 7.03 -5.87 -17.74
CA LEU A 590 7.50 -5.45 -19.06
C LEU A 590 8.84 -4.69 -19.02
N GLY A 591 9.41 -4.47 -17.83
CA GLY A 591 10.63 -3.67 -17.66
C GLY A 591 11.79 -4.11 -18.55
N SER A 592 12.03 -5.43 -18.65
CA SER A 592 13.08 -5.99 -19.50
C SER A 592 12.76 -5.99 -21.01
N MET A 593 11.48 -5.95 -21.39
CA MET A 593 11.04 -6.06 -22.78
C MET A 593 10.76 -4.70 -23.44
N SER A 594 10.11 -3.80 -22.72
CA SER A 594 9.59 -2.51 -23.21
C SER A 594 9.98 -1.31 -22.34
N GLY A 595 10.59 -1.55 -21.18
CA GLY A 595 10.74 -0.55 -20.13
C GLY A 595 9.47 -0.35 -19.29
N GLY A 596 8.32 -0.89 -19.69
CA GLY A 596 7.05 -0.75 -18.98
C GLY A 596 6.60 0.71 -18.92
N MET A 597 6.59 1.39 -20.07
CA MET A 597 6.32 2.83 -20.15
C MET A 597 4.85 3.15 -19.91
N LEU A 598 3.94 2.38 -20.51
CA LEU A 598 2.48 2.43 -20.33
C LEU A 598 1.83 3.81 -20.50
N ASN A 599 2.56 4.76 -21.06
CA ASN A 599 2.26 6.18 -21.03
C ASN A 599 3.02 6.88 -22.17
N PRO A 600 2.31 7.45 -23.15
CA PRO A 600 2.96 8.16 -24.25
C PRO A 600 3.86 9.31 -23.79
N ALA A 601 3.53 10.01 -22.69
CA ALA A 601 4.37 11.06 -22.16
C ALA A 601 5.67 10.50 -21.54
N VAL A 602 5.63 9.33 -20.89
CA VAL A 602 6.86 8.64 -20.43
C VAL A 602 7.73 8.25 -21.62
N SER A 603 7.12 7.75 -22.70
CA SER A 603 7.85 7.44 -23.94
C SER A 603 8.50 8.69 -24.55
N VAL A 604 7.80 9.82 -24.58
CA VAL A 604 8.35 11.11 -25.03
C VAL A 604 9.54 11.55 -24.16
N GLY A 605 9.42 11.45 -22.83
CA GLY A 605 10.49 11.81 -21.91
C GLY A 605 11.74 10.95 -22.07
N VAL A 606 11.57 9.63 -22.22
CA VAL A 606 12.66 8.67 -22.47
C VAL A 606 13.30 8.88 -23.84
N VAL A 607 12.53 9.25 -24.86
CA VAL A 607 13.13 9.57 -26.16
C VAL A 607 13.86 10.91 -26.09
N THR A 608 13.30 11.91 -25.42
CA THR A 608 13.93 13.22 -25.21
C THR A 608 15.31 13.06 -24.58
N LEU A 609 15.45 12.33 -23.47
CA LEU A 609 16.75 12.16 -22.80
C LEU A 609 17.80 11.48 -23.70
N ASN A 610 17.38 10.60 -24.63
CA ASN A 610 18.29 9.91 -25.55
C ASN A 610 18.68 10.77 -26.76
N LEU A 611 17.78 11.63 -27.24
CA LEU A 611 18.06 12.52 -28.37
C LEU A 611 19.19 13.52 -28.08
N PHE A 612 19.39 13.93 -26.82
CA PHE A 612 20.48 14.83 -26.42
C PHE A 612 21.87 14.20 -26.53
N GLN A 613 21.96 12.87 -26.54
CA GLN A 613 23.24 12.16 -26.62
C GLN A 613 23.51 11.59 -28.02
N GLU A 614 22.45 11.30 -28.76
CA GLU A 614 22.54 10.62 -30.04
C GLU A 614 22.93 11.58 -31.17
N GLN A 615 24.18 11.47 -31.63
CA GLN A 615 24.70 12.29 -32.72
C GLN A 615 24.27 11.78 -34.11
N SER A 616 24.00 10.48 -34.26
CA SER A 616 23.60 9.89 -35.53
C SER A 616 22.19 10.31 -35.93
N ALA A 617 22.02 10.90 -37.12
CA ALA A 617 20.71 11.24 -37.66
C ALA A 617 19.80 10.01 -37.81
N GLN A 618 20.37 8.89 -38.25
CA GLN A 618 19.63 7.64 -38.42
C GLN A 618 19.11 7.07 -37.10
N ALA A 619 19.91 7.15 -36.03
CA ALA A 619 19.50 6.70 -34.71
C ALA A 619 18.44 7.63 -34.09
N ARG A 620 18.55 8.95 -34.30
CA ARG A 620 17.50 9.93 -33.92
C ARG A 620 16.18 9.66 -34.64
N HIS A 621 16.21 9.34 -35.93
CA HIS A 621 15.00 8.94 -36.66
C HIS A 621 14.39 7.65 -36.12
N LEU A 622 15.22 6.66 -35.76
CA LEU A 622 14.75 5.40 -35.18
C LEU A 622 14.09 5.62 -33.80
N LEU A 623 14.69 6.47 -32.96
CA LEU A 623 14.16 6.91 -31.66
C LEU A 623 12.78 7.56 -31.78
N LEU A 624 12.61 8.48 -32.73
CA LEU A 624 11.33 9.15 -32.97
C LEU A 624 10.28 8.17 -33.52
N ALA A 625 10.67 7.32 -34.48
CA ALA A 625 9.79 6.29 -35.03
C ALA A 625 9.35 5.29 -33.95
N PHE A 626 10.24 4.96 -33.03
CA PHE A 626 9.95 4.14 -31.85
C PHE A 626 8.88 4.81 -30.97
N CYS A 627 9.09 6.09 -30.61
CA CYS A 627 8.14 6.85 -29.79
C CYS A 627 6.74 6.83 -30.38
N LEU A 628 6.64 7.08 -31.70
CA LEU A 628 5.37 7.13 -32.42
C LEU A 628 4.66 5.78 -32.43
N LYS A 629 5.38 4.69 -32.71
CA LYS A 629 4.81 3.34 -32.71
C LYS A 629 4.29 2.96 -31.32
N LEU A 630 5.10 3.18 -30.29
CA LEU A 630 4.73 2.85 -28.91
C LEU A 630 3.53 3.68 -28.42
N THR A 631 3.53 4.98 -28.73
CA THR A 631 2.40 5.87 -28.47
C THR A 631 1.12 5.36 -29.13
N ALA A 632 1.18 4.88 -30.37
CA ALA A 632 0.01 4.34 -31.06
C ALA A 632 -0.57 3.10 -30.35
N PHE A 633 0.28 2.17 -29.89
CA PHE A 633 -0.16 1.00 -29.14
C PHE A 633 -0.74 1.36 -27.77
N GLN A 634 -0.11 2.28 -27.04
CA GLN A 634 -0.59 2.75 -25.74
C GLN A 634 -1.94 3.47 -25.88
N CYS A 635 -2.09 4.36 -26.86
CA CYS A 635 -3.36 5.01 -27.18
C CYS A 635 -4.44 4.01 -27.61
N THR A 636 -4.08 2.95 -28.33
CA THR A 636 -5.00 1.85 -28.65
C THR A 636 -5.48 1.16 -27.38
N GLY A 637 -4.59 0.93 -26.41
CA GLY A 637 -4.94 0.44 -25.08
C GLY A 637 -5.94 1.34 -24.36
N GLY A 638 -5.70 2.66 -24.35
CA GLY A 638 -6.62 3.66 -23.78
C GLY A 638 -8.00 3.69 -24.46
N LEU A 639 -8.04 3.60 -25.80
CA LEU A 639 -9.29 3.51 -26.55
C LEU A 639 -10.07 2.23 -26.20
N LEU A 640 -9.39 1.08 -26.15
CA LEU A 640 -10.01 -0.18 -25.75
C LEU A 640 -10.50 -0.14 -24.30
N ALA A 641 -9.79 0.54 -23.39
CA ALA A 641 -10.24 0.73 -22.02
C ALA A 641 -11.57 1.47 -21.93
N ALA A 642 -11.77 2.51 -22.74
CA ALA A 642 -13.06 3.22 -22.81
C ALA A 642 -14.19 2.30 -23.30
N VAL A 643 -13.92 1.46 -24.31
CA VAL A 643 -14.88 0.47 -24.82
C VAL A 643 -15.22 -0.56 -23.74
N VAL A 644 -14.22 -1.19 -23.12
CA VAL A 644 -14.42 -2.18 -22.06
C VAL A 644 -15.17 -1.56 -20.88
N PHE A 645 -14.81 -0.35 -20.46
CA PHE A 645 -15.49 0.36 -19.39
C PHE A 645 -16.98 0.60 -19.71
N ARG A 646 -17.31 0.98 -20.94
CA ARG A 646 -18.71 1.14 -21.37
C ARG A 646 -19.49 -0.17 -21.30
N LEU A 647 -18.85 -1.29 -21.60
CA LEU A 647 -19.48 -2.62 -21.51
C LEU A 647 -19.64 -3.09 -20.06
N THR A 648 -18.69 -2.80 -19.18
CA THR A 648 -18.69 -3.29 -17.79
C THR A 648 -19.42 -2.37 -16.82
N HIS A 649 -19.58 -1.08 -17.14
CA HIS A 649 -20.25 -0.08 -16.30
C HIS A 649 -21.42 0.60 -17.04
N PRO A 650 -22.42 -0.14 -17.55
CA PRO A 650 -23.55 0.45 -18.28
C PRO A 650 -24.37 1.41 -17.41
N SER A 651 -24.40 1.22 -16.08
CA SER A 651 -25.08 2.10 -15.13
C SER A 651 -24.52 3.53 -15.09
N GLU A 652 -23.28 3.74 -15.53
CA GLU A 652 -22.67 5.08 -15.63
C GLU A 652 -23.17 5.88 -16.85
N TYR A 653 -24.02 5.28 -17.68
CA TYR A 653 -24.59 5.89 -18.90
C TYR A 653 -26.11 5.99 -18.87
N SER A 654 -26.78 5.31 -17.94
CA SER A 654 -28.21 5.47 -17.70
C SER A 654 -28.45 6.77 -16.94
N LYS A 655 -29.24 7.67 -17.54
CA LYS A 655 -29.70 8.91 -16.91
C LYS A 655 -30.78 8.66 -15.87
#